data_AF-A0A1X0BBY3-F1
#
_entry.id   AF-A0A1X0BBY3-F1
#
_cell.length_a   1.000
_cell.length_b   1.000
_cell.length_c   1.000
_cell.angle_alpha   90.00
_cell.angle_beta   90.00
_cell.angle_gamma   90.00
#
_symmetry.space_group_name_H-M   'P 1'
#
loop_
_entity.id
_entity.type
_entity.pdbx_description
1 polymer ?
#
loop_
_entity_poly.entity_id
_entity_poly.type
_entity_poly.pdbx_seq_one_letter_code
_entity_poly.pdbx_strand_id
1 'polypeptide(L)'
;MAWPIEGIAMAREMETVTLHFDLTHLGHLGPEQGFTLKMPGARRTLMRHTAQTLSRNAESNSALAQLNQDQRSRFTHYAERVLLPTDAVSFCWVGYPARRPGAVSEESAVIFQHVPRSAARRALRTSRRTGELTVPHRLQAIGVDVIGDEGDVEAVHLDASLLVTPAETATTMVMQHPAIATLIPEDHWSIAERLVSKQPSFTALWTYVSRHPPEGDDAWYENTYVTDDDGNPVEPTAQLTDADAPPAPWPTTMVDGREIPVIPQHRLVKDLDDLLRPVIEEVVRAVAQEPSFKGQQWSTQHGVTNQVRTNAHAPQPKTSEAGVPAQTHWTLVNKTSMYGLDLYQDSIAFDESAQTLTFDVKNWPNRGLGVYIQFIDVAGAPMDNPEGWKDRLSGWPRSLSEQLQPSPSKKYLRHIGAGNTVFGIPVWTDRQSISFVVPVGAAGANILVGGLGSGDTDMDVDKVGLIYTCVASYGIPAFLSALSIGVKSTKWYRTVLEDNDVIKGLIAEGMILVKYGIVGPKQTLIWASGKVAGIIFSKALEKLAKAITGYVTVSEIVDNAPFVGWALRVAAVAGTVADMAATSVAVSLSPATYKVEAKRSMTLDISVTPDSAHRIWPNGADHFVIDVCYPGGTTLTKTGAMPVGGDTPIRVTYSSDTGDAVPAARGQKFRIVASVYTASNWLCGKWVSDEIDAVPNDGSSRSETGAITEQVVPLDANTRYTHTKKLDFDAATKGYLWKATATAPSQTTASLATPGQDLVELTGVTMNDPAHRLGYCYQARNQNLPMDYDAASRANPMYVFRSISTLVNPMEGMLSPARGFSLQPQIAYDHFGSETADGSVISGAQNFYLDTRTYGCTGLTHLRRVDLAANGDRVFRYDSTQSWGAFGFLGLHAMVVHPNGYVVAVSYHDDKLAILKLPTAQVSEADAPQALPHCGSGVREGLLGGPVGLTISLDGRILVLERTNARIQAFDTQANPVRCFSGTLEFSVADGDLAAELDRGAVTPALLQALQLNVPAGKASANACQPRYLCAPVLSLPSSDAPLLDAGRVTEDLAKRFDDHGLTLNGDAAIVRTAPGCWLVFDADEGLDYDVRLSGEGAREIDVYRCFTPMVEVRAPGAEWLLQDKTHTLSFAVTARDGGLRFRNLTSCLPLKKESSATVTYLDIAVEAKGFIYVLSYVNDGARPTDYRIDIYKPDGTPLSANAHQGQVNAARLQVDRWRTIFTLNYEQMLGRDGRAEPTVSQWNTLPRSEAHPA
;
A
#
# COMPACT_ATOMS: atom_id res chain seq x y z
N MET A 1 36.90 16.53 1.69
CA MET A 1 36.45 17.28 2.88
C MET A 1 36.25 16.27 3.98
N ALA A 2 36.95 16.42 5.11
CA ALA A 2 36.54 15.71 6.32
C ALA A 2 35.10 16.16 6.61
N TRP A 3 34.18 15.24 6.85
CA TRP A 3 32.88 15.62 7.38
C TRP A 3 33.11 16.48 8.62
N PRO A 4 32.29 17.50 8.89
CA PRO A 4 32.30 18.14 10.19
C PRO A 4 31.90 17.05 11.19
N ILE A 5 32.92 16.37 11.71
CA ILE A 5 32.85 15.73 13.00
C ILE A 5 32.75 16.93 13.93
N GLU A 6 31.54 17.45 14.12
CA GLU A 6 31.21 18.05 15.40
C GLU A 6 31.41 16.93 16.40
N GLY A 7 32.66 16.85 16.87
CA GLY A 7 33.09 15.81 17.75
C GLY A 7 32.30 15.97 19.02
N ILE A 8 31.57 14.93 19.37
CA ILE A 8 31.74 14.45 20.72
C ILE A 8 31.67 12.92 20.65
N ALA A 9 32.71 12.22 21.09
CA ALA A 9 32.47 11.08 21.96
C ALA A 9 31.75 11.67 23.18
N MET A 10 30.46 12.02 23.06
CA MET A 10 29.70 12.52 24.19
C MET A 10 29.87 11.43 25.24
N ALA A 11 30.30 11.82 26.43
CA ALA A 11 30.12 10.96 27.59
C ALA A 11 28.61 10.69 27.63
N ARG A 12 28.19 9.58 27.02
CA ARG A 12 26.79 9.18 26.96
C ARG A 12 26.36 9.06 28.42
N GLU A 13 25.21 9.62 28.74
CA GLU A 13 24.62 9.32 30.02
C GLU A 13 24.37 7.80 30.08
N MET A 14 24.84 7.19 31.15
CA MET A 14 24.73 5.75 31.36
C MET A 14 23.84 5.51 32.56
N GLU A 15 22.93 4.54 32.46
CA GLU A 15 22.27 3.98 33.63
C GLU A 15 23.03 2.76 34.15
N THR A 16 22.92 2.54 35.45
CA THR A 16 23.50 1.37 36.11
C THR A 16 22.39 0.39 36.43
N VAL A 17 22.47 -0.83 35.89
CA VAL A 17 21.48 -1.90 36.10
C VAL A 17 22.15 -3.20 36.57
N THR A 18 21.33 -4.11 37.09
CA THR A 18 21.70 -5.49 37.41
C THR A 18 20.86 -6.42 36.55
N LEU A 19 21.50 -7.23 35.72
CA LEU A 19 20.83 -8.15 34.80
C LEU A 19 20.86 -9.58 35.35
N HIS A 20 19.77 -10.32 35.16
CA HIS A 20 19.61 -11.72 35.58
C HIS A 20 19.33 -12.61 34.37
N PHE A 21 20.01 -13.74 34.25
CA PHE A 21 19.98 -14.59 33.06
C PHE A 21 19.47 -16.00 33.37
N ASP A 22 18.42 -16.43 32.67
CA ASP A 22 18.01 -17.84 32.58
C ASP A 22 18.86 -18.53 31.51
N LEU A 23 19.89 -19.25 31.96
CA LEU A 23 20.76 -20.07 31.10
C LEU A 23 20.55 -21.58 31.32
N THR A 24 19.36 -21.98 31.79
CA THR A 24 19.07 -23.39 32.10
C THR A 24 19.12 -24.31 30.87
N HIS A 25 18.82 -23.80 29.67
CA HIS A 25 18.94 -24.53 28.40
C HIS A 25 20.38 -24.93 28.07
N LEU A 26 21.37 -24.27 28.67
CA LEU A 26 22.80 -24.56 28.52
C LEU A 26 23.36 -25.43 29.64
N GLY A 27 22.51 -26.07 30.45
CA GLY A 27 22.95 -26.94 31.53
C GLY A 27 23.89 -28.07 31.09
N HIS A 28 23.84 -28.46 29.82
CA HIS A 28 24.74 -29.46 29.21
C HIS A 28 26.21 -29.01 29.15
N LEU A 29 26.51 -27.71 29.19
CA LEU A 29 27.88 -27.19 29.20
C LEU A 29 28.58 -27.41 30.54
N GLY A 30 27.82 -27.68 31.60
CA GLY A 30 28.31 -27.91 32.94
C GLY A 30 28.50 -26.63 33.78
N PRO A 31 28.70 -26.78 35.10
CA PRO A 31 28.69 -25.70 36.08
C PRO A 31 29.90 -24.75 36.02
N GLU A 32 30.99 -25.17 35.39
CA GLU A 32 32.26 -24.43 35.29
C GLU A 32 32.34 -23.56 34.01
N GLN A 33 31.32 -23.59 33.16
CA GLN A 33 31.29 -22.81 31.93
C GLN A 33 31.27 -21.31 32.27
N GLY A 34 32.31 -20.60 31.82
CA GLY A 34 32.36 -19.14 31.89
C GLY A 34 31.50 -18.51 30.80
N PHE A 35 30.78 -17.44 31.16
CA PHE A 35 29.97 -16.64 30.27
C PHE A 35 30.37 -15.17 30.33
N THR A 36 30.41 -14.51 29.19
CA THR A 36 30.79 -13.10 29.07
C THR A 36 29.66 -12.31 28.44
N LEU A 37 29.12 -11.34 29.17
CA LEU A 37 28.22 -10.32 28.64
C LEU A 37 29.02 -9.33 27.77
N LYS A 38 28.61 -9.20 26.52
CA LYS A 38 29.04 -8.18 25.57
C LYS A 38 27.96 -7.11 25.48
N MET A 39 28.37 -5.88 25.68
CA MET A 39 27.51 -4.69 25.74
C MET A 39 28.24 -3.50 25.11
N PRO A 40 27.53 -2.41 24.76
CA PRO A 40 28.16 -1.26 24.11
C PRO A 40 29.37 -0.74 24.89
N GLY A 41 30.52 -0.65 24.22
CA GLY A 41 31.80 -0.20 24.78
C GLY A 41 32.43 -1.05 25.88
N ALA A 42 31.88 -2.21 26.28
CA ALA A 42 32.39 -2.96 27.43
C ALA A 42 32.07 -4.47 27.43
N ARG A 43 32.80 -5.22 28.25
CA ARG A 43 32.60 -6.67 28.48
C ARG A 43 32.56 -6.96 29.98
N ARG A 44 31.70 -7.89 30.41
CA ARG A 44 31.63 -8.33 31.82
C ARG A 44 31.42 -9.83 31.92
N THR A 45 32.24 -10.49 32.74
CA THR A 45 32.01 -11.89 33.11
C THR A 45 30.74 -12.00 33.96
N LEU A 46 29.89 -12.98 33.65
CA LEU A 46 28.71 -13.28 34.45
C LEU A 46 29.09 -13.98 35.75
N MET A 47 28.35 -13.66 36.81
CA MET A 47 28.47 -14.35 38.10
C MET A 47 27.37 -15.38 38.21
N ARG A 48 27.69 -16.57 38.73
CA ARG A 48 26.67 -17.58 39.01
C ARG A 48 25.85 -17.19 40.24
N HIS A 49 24.54 -17.39 40.16
CA HIS A 49 23.65 -17.21 41.29
C HIS A 49 23.83 -18.29 42.35
N THR A 50 23.75 -17.89 43.61
CA THR A 50 23.53 -18.78 44.77
C THR A 50 22.15 -18.48 45.36
N ALA A 51 21.63 -19.34 46.23
CA ALA A 51 20.37 -19.06 46.92
C ALA A 51 20.39 -17.71 47.67
N GLN A 52 21.56 -17.34 48.23
CA GLN A 52 21.76 -16.07 48.92
C GLN A 52 21.73 -14.88 47.95
N THR A 53 22.39 -14.97 46.80
CA THR A 53 22.38 -13.86 45.83
C THR A 53 21.02 -13.71 45.16
N LEU A 54 20.28 -14.79 44.90
CA LEU A 54 18.89 -14.70 44.42
C LEU A 54 17.97 -14.03 45.44
N SER A 55 18.07 -14.40 46.72
CA SER A 55 17.28 -13.76 47.79
C SER A 55 17.59 -12.26 47.90
N ARG A 56 18.89 -11.89 47.90
CA ARG A 56 19.32 -10.49 47.96
C ARG A 56 18.82 -9.66 46.77
N ASN A 57 18.89 -10.21 45.55
CA ASN A 57 18.42 -9.49 44.38
C ASN A 57 16.89 -9.38 44.33
N ALA A 58 16.15 -10.36 44.86
CA ALA A 58 14.70 -10.26 45.01
C ALA A 58 14.24 -9.16 46.00
N GLU A 59 15.12 -8.67 46.90
CA GLU A 59 14.81 -7.52 47.77
C GLU A 59 14.84 -6.18 47.02
N SER A 60 15.54 -6.11 45.88
CA SER A 60 15.77 -4.86 45.12
C SER A 60 15.22 -4.90 43.68
N ASN A 61 14.75 -6.07 43.22
CA ASN A 61 14.09 -6.27 41.93
C ASN A 61 12.67 -6.78 42.20
N SER A 62 11.68 -5.92 41.95
CA SER A 62 10.26 -6.17 42.21
C SER A 62 9.68 -7.32 41.38
N ALA A 63 10.26 -7.61 40.20
CA ALA A 63 9.86 -8.72 39.35
C ALA A 63 10.37 -10.08 39.88
N LEU A 64 11.64 -10.16 40.31
CA LEU A 64 12.17 -11.36 40.99
C LEU A 64 11.40 -11.67 42.27
N ALA A 65 10.93 -10.64 42.98
CA ALA A 65 10.11 -10.81 44.18
C ALA A 65 8.78 -11.53 43.90
N GLN A 66 8.20 -11.37 42.70
CA GLN A 66 6.94 -12.05 42.30
C GLN A 66 7.12 -13.56 42.08
N LEU A 67 8.35 -14.04 41.87
CA LEU A 67 8.62 -15.44 41.52
C LEU A 67 8.64 -16.33 42.76
N ASN A 68 8.16 -17.56 42.63
CA ASN A 68 8.36 -18.61 43.64
C ASN A 68 9.79 -19.19 43.58
N GLN A 69 10.16 -20.05 44.53
CA GLN A 69 11.53 -20.59 44.62
C GLN A 69 11.98 -21.32 43.35
N ASP A 70 11.11 -22.14 42.76
CA ASP A 70 11.42 -22.90 41.54
C ASP A 70 11.59 -21.96 40.35
N GLN A 71 10.70 -20.98 40.19
CA GLN A 71 10.79 -19.95 39.15
C GLN A 71 12.06 -19.11 39.29
N ARG A 72 12.44 -18.68 40.51
CA ARG A 72 13.69 -17.93 40.74
C ARG A 72 14.92 -18.77 40.42
N SER A 73 14.88 -20.06 40.69
CA SER A 73 16.03 -20.95 40.45
C SER A 73 16.41 -21.10 38.97
N ARG A 74 15.50 -20.71 38.05
CA ARG A 74 15.79 -20.62 36.62
C ARG A 74 16.85 -19.58 36.29
N PHE A 75 16.95 -18.50 37.05
CA PHE A 75 17.97 -17.48 36.85
C PHE A 75 19.31 -17.95 37.43
N THR A 76 20.14 -18.54 36.57
CA THR A 76 21.39 -19.20 36.98
C THR A 76 22.56 -18.23 37.09
N HIS A 77 22.51 -17.08 36.41
CA HIS A 77 23.61 -16.10 36.37
C HIS A 77 23.11 -14.65 36.46
N TYR A 78 24.00 -13.73 36.83
CA TYR A 78 23.74 -12.29 36.87
C TYR A 78 24.99 -11.45 36.59
N ALA A 79 24.77 -10.18 36.26
CA ALA A 79 25.81 -9.16 36.17
C ALA A 79 25.39 -7.92 36.94
N GLU A 80 26.19 -7.51 37.93
CA GLU A 80 25.98 -6.27 38.70
C GLU A 80 26.67 -5.07 38.03
N ARG A 81 26.11 -3.88 38.25
CA ARG A 81 26.69 -2.60 37.82
C ARG A 81 27.00 -2.55 36.32
N VAL A 82 26.09 -3.11 35.52
CA VAL A 82 26.11 -3.02 34.06
C VAL A 82 25.79 -1.58 33.69
N LEU A 83 26.67 -0.95 32.91
CA LEU A 83 26.49 0.43 32.44
C LEU A 83 25.94 0.36 31.02
N LEU A 84 24.74 0.90 30.80
CA LEU A 84 24.09 0.95 29.50
C LEU A 84 23.67 2.38 29.16
N PRO A 85 23.72 2.80 27.89
CA PRO A 85 23.25 4.11 27.45
C PRO A 85 21.81 4.41 27.88
N THR A 86 21.52 5.67 28.25
CA THR A 86 20.16 6.12 28.57
C THR A 86 19.38 6.63 27.35
N ASP A 87 20.06 6.80 26.21
CA ASP A 87 19.57 7.46 25.00
C ASP A 87 19.37 6.52 23.79
N ALA A 88 19.68 5.22 23.92
CA ALA A 88 19.60 4.26 22.83
C ALA A 88 19.23 2.85 23.31
N VAL A 89 18.54 2.10 22.43
CA VAL A 89 18.36 0.66 22.62
C VAL A 89 19.72 -0.02 22.55
N SER A 90 20.07 -0.81 23.56
CA SER A 90 21.35 -1.50 23.64
C SER A 90 21.22 -2.95 23.18
N PHE A 91 21.89 -3.31 22.09
CA PHE A 91 22.06 -4.69 21.66
C PHE A 91 23.13 -5.35 22.54
N CYS A 92 22.76 -6.43 23.21
CA CYS A 92 23.62 -7.13 24.17
C CYS A 92 23.54 -8.63 23.92
N TRP A 93 24.63 -9.34 24.17
CA TRP A 93 24.63 -10.79 24.08
C TRP A 93 25.62 -11.43 25.03
N VAL A 94 25.34 -12.66 25.43
CA VAL A 94 26.20 -13.44 26.32
C VAL A 94 26.94 -14.46 25.49
N GLY A 95 28.27 -14.33 25.41
CA GLY A 95 29.16 -15.23 24.69
C GLY A 95 29.79 -16.29 25.58
N TYR A 96 30.16 -17.43 25.00
CA TYR A 96 31.05 -18.42 25.59
C TYR A 96 31.98 -19.05 24.53
N PRO A 97 33.16 -19.57 24.93
CA PRO A 97 34.10 -20.17 23.99
C PRO A 97 33.51 -21.37 23.24
N ALA A 98 33.68 -21.37 21.92
CA ALA A 98 33.20 -22.44 21.06
C ALA A 98 33.98 -23.75 21.26
N ARG A 99 33.27 -24.88 21.40
CA ARG A 99 33.84 -26.25 21.52
C ARG A 99 33.94 -26.96 20.17
N ARG A 100 33.26 -26.46 19.14
CA ARG A 100 33.19 -27.07 17.80
C ARG A 100 34.44 -26.73 16.96
N PRO A 101 35.05 -27.72 16.26
CA PRO A 101 36.14 -27.45 15.32
C PRO A 101 35.69 -26.53 14.18
N GLY A 102 36.46 -25.48 13.89
CA GLY A 102 36.19 -24.56 12.77
C GLY A 102 35.32 -23.33 13.11
N ALA A 103 34.86 -23.19 14.37
CA ALA A 103 34.23 -21.96 14.81
C ALA A 103 35.25 -20.80 14.83
N VAL A 104 34.86 -19.66 14.26
CA VAL A 104 35.72 -18.45 14.15
C VAL A 104 35.32 -17.35 15.12
N SER A 105 34.26 -17.58 15.92
CA SER A 105 33.79 -16.65 16.95
C SER A 105 33.22 -17.40 18.15
N GLU A 106 33.00 -16.70 19.26
CA GLU A 106 32.27 -17.26 20.41
C GLU A 106 30.84 -17.67 20.05
N GLU A 107 30.28 -18.60 20.83
CA GLU A 107 28.88 -19.00 20.70
C GLU A 107 27.98 -18.11 21.57
N SER A 108 26.78 -17.83 21.07
CA SER A 108 25.80 -16.92 21.67
C SER A 108 24.84 -17.67 22.59
N ALA A 109 25.02 -17.56 23.91
CA ALA A 109 24.15 -18.17 24.90
C ALA A 109 22.73 -17.57 24.92
N VAL A 110 22.65 -16.23 24.92
CA VAL A 110 21.41 -15.46 24.83
C VAL A 110 21.72 -14.09 24.23
N ILE A 111 20.81 -13.57 23.42
CA ILE A 111 20.93 -12.27 22.75
C ILE A 111 19.69 -11.48 23.15
N PHE A 112 19.84 -10.21 23.51
CA PHE A 112 18.74 -9.39 23.98
C PHE A 112 18.97 -7.91 23.68
N GLN A 113 17.88 -7.16 23.68
CA GLN A 113 17.88 -5.70 23.53
C GLN A 113 17.42 -5.07 24.85
N HIS A 114 18.25 -4.22 25.43
CA HIS A 114 17.91 -3.43 26.61
C HIS A 114 17.36 -2.08 26.19
N VAL A 115 16.16 -1.74 26.69
CA VAL A 115 15.57 -0.42 26.51
C VAL A 115 15.87 0.41 27.76
N PRO A 116 16.35 1.66 27.62
CA PRO A 116 16.55 2.58 28.73
C PRO A 116 15.35 2.64 29.68
N ARG A 117 15.57 2.57 31.00
CA ARG A 117 14.46 2.59 31.97
C ARG A 117 13.60 3.86 31.88
N SER A 118 14.19 4.98 31.49
CA SER A 118 13.48 6.24 31.24
C SER A 118 12.47 6.12 30.10
N ALA A 119 12.87 5.51 28.98
CA ALA A 119 12.02 5.28 27.81
C ALA A 119 10.94 4.22 28.09
N ALA A 120 11.30 3.10 28.70
CA ALA A 120 10.34 2.07 29.12
C ALA A 120 9.27 2.66 30.06
N ARG A 121 9.67 3.53 31.00
CA ARG A 121 8.74 4.24 31.89
C ARG A 121 7.75 5.12 31.13
N ARG A 122 8.21 5.84 30.10
CA ARG A 122 7.34 6.66 29.25
C ARG A 122 6.31 5.80 28.52
N ALA A 123 6.75 4.71 27.89
CA ALA A 123 5.85 3.79 27.20
C ALA A 123 4.82 3.14 28.16
N LEU A 124 5.24 2.77 29.36
CA LEU A 124 4.36 2.24 30.42
C LEU A 124 3.28 3.23 30.85
N ARG A 125 3.64 4.51 30.99
CA ARG A 125 2.66 5.58 31.31
C ARG A 125 1.62 5.70 30.19
N THR A 126 2.03 5.61 28.93
CA THR A 126 1.10 5.58 27.78
C THR A 126 0.16 4.37 27.86
N SER A 127 0.68 3.16 28.11
CA SER A 127 -0.15 1.96 28.26
C SER A 127 -1.10 2.01 29.46
N ARG A 128 -0.68 2.63 30.56
CA ARG A 128 -1.54 2.87 31.73
C ARG A 128 -2.70 3.80 31.37
N ARG A 129 -2.44 4.86 30.59
CA ARG A 129 -3.45 5.81 30.12
C ARG A 129 -4.46 5.17 29.17
N THR A 130 -4.06 4.19 28.36
CA THR A 130 -4.96 3.48 27.43
C THR A 130 -5.72 2.33 28.10
N GLY A 131 -5.41 1.99 29.36
CA GLY A 131 -6.00 0.87 30.08
C GLY A 131 -5.47 -0.49 29.62
N GLU A 132 -4.31 -0.52 28.97
CA GLU A 132 -3.72 -1.71 28.35
C GLU A 132 -2.56 -2.30 29.17
N LEU A 133 -2.24 -1.69 30.31
CA LEU A 133 -1.18 -2.15 31.20
C LEU A 133 -1.64 -3.39 31.98
N THR A 134 -1.07 -4.54 31.63
CA THR A 134 -1.30 -5.84 32.29
C THR A 134 -0.04 -6.32 33.03
N VAL A 135 -0.03 -7.57 33.52
CA VAL A 135 1.20 -8.22 34.01
C VAL A 135 2.27 -8.26 32.88
N PRO A 136 3.58 -8.04 33.16
CA PRO A 136 4.63 -8.17 32.16
C PRO A 136 4.62 -9.56 31.53
N HIS A 137 4.71 -9.61 30.21
CA HIS A 137 4.61 -10.87 29.49
C HIS A 137 5.78 -11.80 29.83
N ARG A 138 6.97 -11.23 30.09
CA ARG A 138 8.13 -12.00 30.56
C ARG A 138 7.84 -12.81 31.83
N LEU A 139 6.99 -12.29 32.73
CA LEU A 139 6.58 -13.00 33.94
C LEU A 139 5.47 -14.02 33.66
N GLN A 140 4.55 -13.72 32.74
CA GLN A 140 3.54 -14.68 32.27
C GLN A 140 4.18 -15.93 31.64
N ALA A 141 5.23 -15.76 30.84
CA ALA A 141 5.97 -16.86 30.22
C ALA A 141 6.64 -17.81 31.23
N ILE A 142 6.82 -17.38 32.48
CA ILE A 142 7.34 -18.20 33.58
C ILE A 142 6.27 -18.56 34.62
N GLY A 143 4.99 -18.32 34.31
CA GLY A 143 3.83 -18.76 35.09
C GLY A 143 3.34 -17.78 36.15
N VAL A 144 3.51 -16.47 35.94
CA VAL A 144 2.96 -15.41 36.81
C VAL A 144 1.80 -14.72 36.10
N ASP A 145 0.57 -15.00 36.55
CA ASP A 145 -0.66 -14.45 35.95
C ASP A 145 -1.23 -13.23 36.70
N VAL A 146 -0.77 -12.99 37.93
CA VAL A 146 -1.26 -11.92 38.81
C VAL A 146 -0.08 -11.30 39.57
N ILE A 147 -0.09 -9.97 39.72
CA ILE A 147 0.84 -9.22 40.57
C ILE A 147 0.10 -8.80 41.84
N GLY A 148 0.77 -8.74 43.00
CA GLY A 148 0.19 -8.22 44.25
C GLY A 148 -0.30 -6.76 44.16
N ASP A 149 -1.05 -6.30 45.19
CA ASP A 149 -1.80 -5.01 45.24
C ASP A 149 -1.12 -3.80 44.54
N GLU A 150 -1.97 -2.96 43.92
CA GLU A 150 -1.80 -1.90 42.90
C GLU A 150 -0.68 -0.85 43.04
N GLY A 151 0.26 -1.00 43.97
CA GLY A 151 1.29 -0.01 44.30
C GLY A 151 2.43 0.15 43.30
N ASP A 152 2.81 -0.87 42.51
CA ASP A 152 3.98 -0.71 41.63
C ASP A 152 4.06 -1.66 40.41
N VAL A 153 2.95 -1.86 39.69
CA VAL A 153 2.95 -2.59 38.41
C VAL A 153 3.97 -1.98 37.43
N GLU A 154 4.19 -0.67 37.48
CA GLU A 154 5.22 0.03 36.70
C GLU A 154 6.64 -0.42 37.07
N ALA A 155 7.02 -0.47 38.36
CA ALA A 155 8.33 -1.02 38.74
C ALA A 155 8.48 -2.49 38.38
N VAL A 156 7.42 -3.29 38.51
CA VAL A 156 7.46 -4.71 38.12
C VAL A 156 7.76 -4.86 36.64
N HIS A 157 7.20 -4.00 35.77
CA HIS A 157 7.57 -3.96 34.34
C HIS A 157 9.03 -3.53 34.12
N LEU A 158 9.47 -2.45 34.77
CA LEU A 158 10.85 -1.94 34.63
C LEU A 158 11.90 -2.93 35.14
N ASP A 159 11.56 -3.73 36.15
CA ASP A 159 12.46 -4.72 36.72
C ASP A 159 12.37 -6.07 35.98
N ALA A 160 11.22 -6.40 35.40
CA ALA A 160 11.06 -7.56 34.52
C ALA A 160 11.89 -7.42 33.24
N SER A 161 12.12 -6.19 32.75
CA SER A 161 12.99 -5.96 31.58
C SER A 161 14.47 -6.30 31.85
N LEU A 162 14.87 -6.45 33.12
CA LEU A 162 16.22 -6.85 33.54
C LEU A 162 16.38 -8.37 33.69
N LEU A 163 15.27 -9.12 33.55
CA LEU A 163 15.26 -10.58 33.50
C LEU A 163 15.39 -11.00 32.04
N VAL A 164 16.45 -11.72 31.71
CA VAL A 164 16.81 -12.13 30.36
C VAL A 164 16.62 -13.64 30.23
N THR A 165 15.69 -14.06 29.38
CA THR A 165 15.39 -15.47 29.08
C THR A 165 15.67 -15.79 27.60
N PRO A 166 15.56 -17.07 27.17
CA PRO A 166 15.65 -17.42 25.75
C PRO A 166 14.59 -16.74 24.85
N ALA A 167 13.46 -16.29 25.42
CA ALA A 167 12.45 -15.52 24.68
C ALA A 167 12.99 -14.18 24.15
N GLU A 168 14.03 -13.64 24.76
CA GLU A 168 14.63 -12.37 24.38
C GLU A 168 15.52 -12.54 23.15
N THR A 169 16.12 -13.72 22.95
CA THR A 169 16.75 -14.07 21.68
C THR A 169 15.71 -14.07 20.58
N ALA A 170 14.58 -14.76 20.77
CA ALA A 170 13.50 -14.80 19.78
C ALA A 170 12.90 -13.41 19.51
N THR A 171 12.71 -12.59 20.56
CA THR A 171 12.28 -11.19 20.43
C THR A 171 13.28 -10.40 19.60
N THR A 172 14.57 -10.52 19.89
CA THR A 172 15.62 -9.81 19.16
C THR A 172 15.63 -10.19 17.69
N MET A 173 15.43 -11.47 17.35
CA MET A 173 15.31 -11.94 15.95
C MET A 173 14.12 -11.29 15.23
N VAL A 174 12.96 -11.22 15.88
CA VAL A 174 11.76 -10.55 15.33
C VAL A 174 12.02 -9.05 15.16
N MET A 175 12.68 -8.42 16.13
CA MET A 175 13.06 -7.01 16.14
C MET A 175 14.22 -6.68 15.19
N GLN A 176 14.71 -7.63 14.37
CA GLN A 176 15.59 -7.36 13.22
C GLN A 176 14.81 -7.15 11.91
N HIS A 177 13.48 -7.39 11.88
CA HIS A 177 12.71 -7.21 10.65
C HIS A 177 12.54 -5.71 10.32
N PRO A 178 12.83 -5.24 9.10
CA PRO A 178 12.82 -3.80 8.75
C PRO A 178 11.49 -3.05 8.95
N ALA A 179 10.36 -3.75 9.00
CA ALA A 179 9.02 -3.17 9.25
C ALA A 179 8.54 -3.32 10.71
N ILE A 180 9.33 -3.95 11.58
CA ILE A 180 9.05 -4.12 13.01
C ILE A 180 10.09 -3.34 13.83
N ALA A 181 11.35 -3.44 13.44
CA ALA A 181 12.49 -2.87 14.12
C ALA A 181 12.36 -1.34 14.21
N THR A 182 12.72 -0.81 15.37
CA THR A 182 12.78 0.63 15.61
C THR A 182 13.98 0.98 16.47
N LEU A 183 14.65 2.08 16.11
CA LEU A 183 15.72 2.67 16.90
C LEU A 183 15.19 3.65 17.97
N ILE A 184 13.89 3.97 17.95
CA ILE A 184 13.21 4.80 18.95
C ILE A 184 12.94 3.94 20.21
N PRO A 185 13.55 4.24 21.37
CA PRO A 185 13.47 3.37 22.54
C PRO A 185 12.06 3.10 23.09
N GLU A 186 11.17 4.08 23.12
CA GLU A 186 9.80 3.90 23.64
C GLU A 186 8.95 2.98 22.74
N ASP A 187 9.07 3.17 21.42
CA ASP A 187 8.41 2.34 20.44
C ASP A 187 8.98 0.92 20.47
N HIS A 188 10.29 0.80 20.63
CA HIS A 188 10.95 -0.50 20.73
C HIS A 188 10.37 -1.30 21.89
N TRP A 189 10.23 -0.68 23.06
CA TRP A 189 9.59 -1.30 24.21
C TRP A 189 8.13 -1.67 23.91
N SER A 190 7.38 -0.75 23.32
CA SER A 190 5.96 -0.97 23.00
C SER A 190 5.78 -2.14 22.04
N ILE A 191 6.60 -2.24 20.99
CA ILE A 191 6.53 -3.33 20.01
C ILE A 191 6.95 -4.65 20.67
N ALA A 192 8.10 -4.70 21.34
CA ALA A 192 8.61 -5.91 21.96
C ALA A 192 7.67 -6.45 23.06
N GLU A 193 7.23 -5.59 23.98
CA GLU A 193 6.46 -6.01 25.16
C GLU A 193 4.95 -6.09 24.90
N ARG A 194 4.37 -5.24 24.04
CA ARG A 194 2.91 -5.22 23.80
C ARG A 194 2.48 -5.94 22.53
N LEU A 195 3.33 -6.04 21.51
CA LEU A 195 2.96 -6.64 20.23
C LEU A 195 3.61 -8.00 20.00
N VAL A 196 4.94 -8.12 20.06
CA VAL A 196 5.66 -9.38 19.78
C VAL A 196 5.25 -10.48 20.76
N SER A 197 5.35 -10.16 22.05
CA SER A 197 5.14 -11.09 23.14
C SER A 197 3.71 -11.69 23.17
N LYS A 198 2.71 -10.93 22.69
CA LYS A 198 1.29 -11.33 22.72
C LYS A 198 0.87 -12.22 21.55
N GLN A 199 1.74 -12.43 20.56
CA GLN A 199 1.35 -13.20 19.37
C GLN A 199 1.28 -14.70 19.66
N PRO A 200 0.22 -15.41 19.21
CA PRO A 200 0.05 -16.84 19.46
C PRO A 200 1.24 -17.68 18.98
N SER A 201 1.83 -17.31 17.85
CA SER A 201 2.92 -18.08 17.23
C SER A 201 4.27 -17.85 17.93
N PHE A 202 4.41 -16.79 18.74
CA PHE A 202 5.68 -16.43 19.38
C PHE A 202 6.20 -17.49 20.35
N THR A 203 5.28 -18.21 21.03
CA THR A 203 5.65 -19.26 21.99
C THR A 203 6.39 -20.42 21.33
N ALA A 204 5.99 -20.80 20.12
CA ALA A 204 6.64 -21.87 19.37
C ALA A 204 8.09 -21.49 18.99
N LEU A 205 8.31 -20.22 18.59
CA LEU A 205 9.61 -19.71 18.20
C LEU A 205 10.63 -19.75 19.36
N TRP A 206 10.30 -19.18 20.53
CA TRP A 206 11.26 -19.16 21.63
C TRP A 206 11.47 -20.55 22.27
N THR A 207 10.44 -21.40 22.24
CA THR A 207 10.58 -22.81 22.65
C THR A 207 11.57 -23.55 21.75
N TYR A 208 11.53 -23.30 20.43
CA TYR A 208 12.48 -23.88 19.49
C TYR A 208 13.92 -23.43 19.79
N VAL A 209 14.15 -22.12 19.93
CA VAL A 209 15.48 -21.56 20.27
C VAL A 209 16.02 -22.17 21.57
N SER A 210 15.17 -22.40 22.57
CA SER A 210 15.55 -23.00 23.86
C SER A 210 15.93 -24.48 23.75
N ARG A 211 15.33 -25.23 22.82
CA ARG A 211 15.53 -26.68 22.66
C ARG A 211 16.68 -27.05 21.73
N HIS A 212 17.14 -26.10 20.92
CA HIS A 212 18.17 -26.31 19.90
C HIS A 212 19.39 -25.41 20.16
N PRO A 213 20.01 -25.47 21.36
CA PRO A 213 21.04 -24.52 21.77
C PRO A 213 22.25 -24.50 20.82
N PRO A 214 23.06 -23.43 20.86
CA PRO A 214 24.31 -23.41 20.12
C PRO A 214 25.20 -24.61 20.48
N GLU A 215 26.05 -25.03 19.55
CA GLU A 215 26.92 -26.23 19.65
C GLU A 215 26.29 -27.60 19.43
N GLY A 216 24.96 -27.73 19.34
CA GLY A 216 24.28 -28.98 18.98
C GLY A 216 24.42 -29.35 17.48
N ASP A 217 24.17 -30.63 17.16
CA ASP A 217 24.02 -31.11 15.77
C ASP A 217 22.80 -30.48 15.06
N ASP A 218 21.88 -29.91 15.84
CA ASP A 218 20.61 -29.30 15.45
C ASP A 218 20.50 -27.83 15.87
N ALA A 219 21.62 -27.13 16.09
CA ALA A 219 21.64 -25.74 16.57
C ALA A 219 20.81 -24.77 15.68
N TRP A 220 20.14 -23.79 16.31
CA TRP A 220 19.31 -22.80 15.60
C TRP A 220 20.10 -21.80 14.71
N TYR A 221 21.44 -21.81 14.77
CA TYR A 221 22.32 -21.10 13.84
C TYR A 221 23.66 -21.83 13.60
N GLU A 222 24.31 -21.49 12.50
CA GLU A 222 25.67 -21.92 12.14
C GLU A 222 26.69 -20.80 12.45
N ASN A 223 27.73 -21.11 13.23
CA ASN A 223 28.87 -20.22 13.47
C ASN A 223 29.90 -20.39 12.34
N THR A 224 30.00 -19.40 11.45
CA THR A 224 30.76 -19.46 10.21
C THR A 224 31.37 -18.09 9.89
N TYR A 225 31.80 -17.86 8.65
CA TYR A 225 32.32 -16.58 8.16
C TYR A 225 31.82 -16.25 6.75
N VAL A 226 31.99 -14.99 6.35
CA VAL A 226 31.67 -14.52 5.00
C VAL A 226 32.59 -15.17 3.97
N THR A 227 32.02 -15.73 2.92
CA THR A 227 32.75 -16.25 1.75
C THR A 227 32.37 -15.52 0.47
N ASP A 228 33.24 -15.55 -0.54
CA ASP A 228 32.97 -15.11 -1.91
C ASP A 228 32.14 -16.16 -2.69
N ASP A 229 32.00 -15.99 -4.00
CA ASP A 229 31.19 -16.87 -4.85
C ASP A 229 31.83 -18.25 -5.08
N ASP A 230 33.16 -18.33 -4.95
CA ASP A 230 33.94 -19.55 -5.09
C ASP A 230 34.11 -20.28 -3.75
N GLY A 231 33.61 -19.70 -2.66
CA GLY A 231 33.67 -20.25 -1.30
C GLY A 231 34.94 -19.87 -0.53
N ASN A 232 35.77 -18.97 -1.07
CA ASN A 232 36.95 -18.48 -0.36
C ASN A 232 36.56 -17.44 0.70
N PRO A 233 37.28 -17.32 1.81
CA PRO A 233 36.94 -16.34 2.84
C PRO A 233 37.15 -14.90 2.35
N VAL A 234 36.24 -14.01 2.75
CA VAL A 234 36.37 -12.57 2.48
C VAL A 234 37.13 -11.90 3.62
N GLU A 235 38.25 -11.25 3.28
CA GLU A 235 39.06 -10.50 4.23
C GLU A 235 38.42 -9.13 4.56
N PRO A 236 38.37 -8.72 5.84
CA PRO A 236 37.94 -7.38 6.24
C PRO A 236 38.96 -6.31 5.88
N THR A 237 38.53 -5.04 5.77
CA THR A 237 39.45 -3.94 5.52
C THR A 237 40.51 -3.80 6.62
N ALA A 238 41.78 -3.77 6.22
CA ALA A 238 42.94 -3.69 7.12
C ALA A 238 43.12 -2.32 7.81
N GLN A 239 42.25 -1.33 7.52
CA GLN A 239 42.38 0.05 8.00
C GLN A 239 41.38 0.46 9.09
N LEU A 240 40.50 -0.45 9.53
CA LEU A 240 39.63 -0.24 10.68
C LEU A 240 40.48 -0.14 11.96
N THR A 241 40.70 1.08 12.44
CA THR A 241 41.47 1.39 13.64
C THR A 241 40.64 2.29 14.54
N ASP A 242 40.73 2.09 15.85
CA ASP A 242 40.18 3.05 16.82
C ASP A 242 41.00 4.34 16.71
N ALA A 243 40.37 5.51 16.94
CA ALA A 243 41.06 6.80 16.84
C ALA A 243 42.31 6.90 17.75
N ASP A 244 42.38 6.09 18.82
CA ASP A 244 43.46 6.10 19.82
C ASP A 244 43.93 4.70 20.30
N ALA A 245 43.58 3.59 19.63
CA ALA A 245 43.99 2.23 20.05
C ALA A 245 44.45 1.34 18.88
N PRO A 246 45.35 0.35 19.11
CA PRO A 246 45.69 -0.62 18.09
C PRO A 246 44.44 -1.42 17.66
N PRO A 247 44.30 -1.75 16.36
CA PRO A 247 43.12 -2.42 15.84
C PRO A 247 42.85 -3.73 16.59
N ALA A 248 41.60 -3.97 17.00
CA ALA A 248 41.20 -5.29 17.48
C ALA A 248 41.36 -6.29 16.32
N PRO A 249 42.08 -7.41 16.50
CA PRO A 249 42.27 -8.37 15.43
C PRO A 249 40.94 -9.03 15.08
N TRP A 250 40.58 -8.99 13.80
CA TRP A 250 39.53 -9.86 13.27
C TRP A 250 39.89 -11.32 13.53
N PRO A 251 38.91 -12.22 13.74
CA PRO A 251 39.20 -13.63 13.89
C PRO A 251 39.86 -14.19 12.62
N THR A 252 40.63 -15.27 12.77
CA THR A 252 41.38 -15.88 11.68
C THR A 252 40.93 -17.31 11.41
N THR A 253 41.14 -17.79 10.19
CA THR A 253 41.00 -19.21 9.83
C THR A 253 42.19 -19.65 8.96
N MET A 254 42.39 -20.97 8.86
CA MET A 254 43.46 -21.55 8.05
C MET A 254 42.93 -21.94 6.67
N VAL A 255 43.47 -21.31 5.61
CA VAL A 255 43.21 -21.69 4.21
C VAL A 255 44.52 -21.98 3.52
N ASP A 256 44.64 -23.17 2.91
CA ASP A 256 45.85 -23.64 2.22
C ASP A 256 47.15 -23.48 3.04
N GLY A 257 47.06 -23.68 4.36
CA GLY A 257 48.20 -23.56 5.27
C GLY A 257 48.60 -22.12 5.65
N ARG A 258 47.79 -21.11 5.27
CA ARG A 258 47.96 -19.70 5.67
C ARG A 258 46.84 -19.27 6.61
N GLU A 259 47.21 -18.50 7.62
CA GLU A 259 46.26 -17.84 8.53
C GLU A 259 45.75 -16.57 7.85
N ILE A 260 44.43 -16.45 7.67
CA ILE A 260 43.80 -15.30 7.04
C ILE A 260 42.69 -14.72 7.92
N PRO A 261 42.56 -13.37 8.00
CA PRO A 261 41.49 -12.72 8.75
C PRO A 261 40.15 -12.92 8.05
N VAL A 262 39.09 -13.14 8.84
CA VAL A 262 37.74 -13.40 8.34
C VAL A 262 36.69 -12.59 9.08
N ILE A 263 35.56 -12.37 8.41
CA ILE A 263 34.39 -11.70 8.98
C ILE A 263 33.43 -12.77 9.51
N PRO A 264 33.22 -12.90 10.85
CA PRO A 264 32.40 -13.96 11.42
C PRO A 264 30.90 -13.76 11.12
N GLN A 265 30.14 -14.85 11.11
CA GLN A 265 28.70 -14.90 10.85
C GLN A 265 28.01 -15.93 11.77
N HIS A 266 26.88 -15.54 12.36
CA HIS A 266 25.93 -16.46 12.98
C HIS A 266 24.74 -16.63 12.03
N ARG A 267 24.85 -17.58 11.10
CA ARG A 267 23.87 -17.77 10.02
C ARG A 267 22.67 -18.56 10.52
N LEU A 268 21.48 -17.97 10.47
CA LEU A 268 20.25 -18.65 10.88
C LEU A 268 19.96 -19.86 9.99
N VAL A 269 19.58 -20.99 10.60
CA VAL A 269 19.24 -22.23 9.88
C VAL A 269 17.91 -22.12 9.14
N LYS A 270 17.73 -22.96 8.11
CA LYS A 270 16.52 -22.95 7.28
C LYS A 270 15.26 -23.34 8.04
N ASP A 271 15.36 -24.28 8.97
CA ASP A 271 14.22 -24.81 9.73
C ASP A 271 13.52 -23.74 10.59
N LEU A 272 14.21 -22.63 10.86
CA LEU A 272 13.66 -21.51 11.59
C LEU A 272 12.68 -20.67 10.75
N ASP A 273 12.72 -20.77 9.42
CA ASP A 273 11.88 -19.96 8.51
C ASP A 273 10.38 -20.20 8.74
N ASP A 274 9.97 -21.45 9.01
CA ASP A 274 8.56 -21.81 9.20
C ASP A 274 8.01 -21.38 10.57
N LEU A 275 8.90 -21.17 11.55
CA LEU A 275 8.56 -20.63 12.87
C LEU A 275 8.54 -19.10 12.89
N LEU A 276 9.48 -18.47 12.16
CA LEU A 276 9.55 -17.02 12.06
C LEU A 276 8.40 -16.45 11.22
N ARG A 277 8.01 -17.12 10.13
CA ARG A 277 6.97 -16.62 9.21
C ARG A 277 5.68 -16.18 9.90
N PRO A 278 4.97 -17.04 10.65
CA PRO A 278 3.70 -16.64 11.25
C PRO A 278 3.88 -15.53 12.31
N VAL A 279 4.97 -15.55 13.07
CA VAL A 279 5.26 -14.50 14.07
C VAL A 279 5.49 -13.14 13.39
N ILE A 280 6.31 -13.10 12.35
CA ILE A 280 6.58 -11.86 11.62
C ILE A 280 5.31 -11.31 10.97
N GLU A 281 4.51 -12.18 10.34
CA GLU A 281 3.21 -11.84 9.74
C GLU A 281 2.24 -11.23 10.77
N GLU A 282 2.08 -11.88 11.93
CA GLU A 282 1.26 -11.42 13.05
C GLU A 282 1.73 -10.06 13.60
N VAL A 283 3.03 -9.91 13.86
CA VAL A 283 3.60 -8.66 14.44
C VAL A 283 3.57 -7.52 13.44
N VAL A 284 3.94 -7.73 12.18
CA VAL A 284 3.84 -6.71 11.12
C VAL A 284 2.40 -6.20 11.02
N ARG A 285 1.42 -7.11 11.03
CA ARG A 285 0.01 -6.74 11.01
C ARG A 285 -0.38 -5.91 12.23
N ALA A 286 0.06 -6.31 13.42
CA ALA A 286 -0.20 -5.56 14.66
C ALA A 286 0.43 -4.15 14.63
N VAL A 287 1.69 -4.03 14.21
CA VAL A 287 2.41 -2.74 14.07
C VAL A 287 1.68 -1.82 13.09
N ALA A 288 1.27 -2.33 11.93
CA ALA A 288 0.59 -1.54 10.90
C ALA A 288 -0.86 -1.15 11.23
N GLN A 289 -1.43 -1.71 12.30
CA GLN A 289 -2.75 -1.37 12.81
C GLN A 289 -2.70 -0.49 14.05
N GLU A 290 -1.55 -0.39 14.73
CA GLU A 290 -1.36 0.44 15.92
C GLU A 290 -1.30 1.92 15.53
N PRO A 291 -2.29 2.74 15.91
CA PRO A 291 -2.37 4.14 15.47
C PRO A 291 -1.21 5.01 15.94
N SER A 292 -0.62 4.72 17.11
CA SER A 292 0.50 5.50 17.65
C SER A 292 1.76 5.38 16.78
N PHE A 293 1.85 4.35 15.94
CA PHE A 293 2.98 4.14 15.03
C PHE A 293 2.75 4.73 13.63
N LYS A 294 1.63 5.44 13.40
CA LYS A 294 1.37 6.13 12.12
C LYS A 294 2.39 7.25 11.89
N GLY A 295 2.95 7.30 10.69
CA GLY A 295 4.01 8.25 10.33
C GLY A 295 5.38 7.89 10.92
N GLN A 296 5.46 6.84 11.73
CA GLN A 296 6.69 6.29 12.29
C GLN A 296 6.97 4.92 11.67
N GLN A 297 6.22 3.87 12.00
CA GLN A 297 6.41 2.52 11.44
C GLN A 297 5.60 2.26 10.17
N TRP A 298 4.51 2.99 9.96
CA TRP A 298 3.65 2.80 8.80
C TRP A 298 3.03 4.12 8.32
N SER A 299 2.68 4.17 7.04
CA SER A 299 1.90 5.25 6.43
C SER A 299 0.86 4.66 5.46
N THR A 300 -0.11 5.47 5.04
CA THR A 300 -1.09 5.08 4.01
C THR A 300 -0.86 5.97 2.80
N GLN A 301 -0.55 5.37 1.66
CA GLN A 301 -0.55 6.06 0.38
C GLN A 301 -1.97 6.08 -0.18
N HIS A 302 -2.32 7.18 -0.83
CA HIS A 302 -3.67 7.35 -1.37
C HIS A 302 -3.61 7.46 -2.88
N GLY A 303 -4.53 6.76 -3.52
CA GLY A 303 -4.68 6.75 -4.96
C GLY A 303 -5.29 8.04 -5.47
N VAL A 304 -4.92 8.38 -6.70
CA VAL A 304 -5.51 9.48 -7.46
C VAL A 304 -6.17 8.87 -8.68
N THR A 305 -7.50 9.00 -8.80
CA THR A 305 -8.23 8.48 -9.97
C THR A 305 -8.40 9.51 -11.07
N ASN A 306 -8.38 10.80 -10.75
CA ASN A 306 -8.42 11.93 -11.69
C ASN A 306 -7.53 13.08 -11.18
N GLN A 307 -6.77 13.73 -12.06
CA GLN A 307 -6.15 15.03 -11.80
C GLN A 307 -7.03 16.12 -12.44
N VAL A 308 -7.68 16.97 -11.64
CA VAL A 308 -8.43 18.12 -12.16
C VAL A 308 -7.43 19.25 -12.41
N ARG A 309 -7.29 19.70 -13.66
CA ARG A 309 -6.49 20.89 -14.02
C ARG A 309 -7.44 22.03 -14.40
N THR A 310 -7.60 23.03 -13.54
CA THR A 310 -8.34 24.25 -13.90
C THR A 310 -7.41 25.43 -14.10
N ASN A 311 -6.85 25.57 -15.31
CA ASN A 311 -6.32 26.85 -15.76
C ASN A 311 -7.40 27.58 -16.56
N ALA A 312 -8.27 28.32 -15.85
CA ALA A 312 -9.19 29.28 -16.45
C ALA A 312 -8.78 30.70 -16.05
N HIS A 313 -7.68 31.20 -16.63
CA HIS A 313 -7.61 32.65 -16.86
C HIS A 313 -8.27 32.92 -18.21
N ALA A 314 -9.34 33.73 -18.20
CA ALA A 314 -9.93 34.24 -19.43
C ALA A 314 -8.83 34.92 -20.26
N PRO A 315 -8.64 34.57 -21.54
CA PRO A 315 -7.63 35.21 -22.36
C PRO A 315 -7.96 36.70 -22.49
N GLN A 316 -7.12 37.55 -21.92
CA GLN A 316 -7.05 38.94 -22.37
C GLN A 316 -6.56 38.93 -23.83
N PRO A 317 -7.18 39.72 -24.73
CA PRO A 317 -6.78 39.75 -26.13
C PRO A 317 -5.37 40.31 -26.24
N LYS A 318 -4.37 39.44 -26.40
CA LYS A 318 -3.04 39.82 -26.89
C LYS A 318 -3.09 39.82 -28.41
N THR A 319 -2.78 40.98 -28.97
CA THR A 319 -2.51 41.21 -30.38
C THR A 319 -1.50 40.17 -30.92
N SER A 320 -1.83 39.55 -32.04
CA SER A 320 -1.01 38.55 -32.72
C SER A 320 0.36 39.11 -33.12
N GLU A 321 1.42 38.66 -32.47
CA GLU A 321 2.76 38.65 -33.09
C GLU A 321 2.95 37.33 -33.81
N ALA A 322 3.17 37.42 -35.12
CA ALA A 322 3.47 36.27 -35.97
C ALA A 322 4.91 35.78 -35.72
N GLY A 323 5.09 34.47 -35.50
CA GLY A 323 6.37 33.80 -35.78
C GLY A 323 7.12 33.11 -34.64
N VAL A 324 6.46 32.62 -33.58
CA VAL A 324 7.10 31.66 -32.66
C VAL A 324 6.82 30.23 -33.15
N PRO A 325 7.84 29.38 -33.41
CA PRO A 325 7.63 27.96 -33.72
C PRO A 325 6.91 27.27 -32.56
N ALA A 326 5.95 26.40 -32.87
CA ALA A 326 5.13 25.68 -31.89
C ALA A 326 6.00 24.93 -30.87
N GLN A 327 5.77 25.21 -29.59
CA GLN A 327 6.41 24.52 -28.47
C GLN A 327 6.17 23.00 -28.58
N THR A 328 7.20 22.19 -28.38
CA THR A 328 7.13 20.72 -28.41
C THR A 328 6.75 20.17 -27.05
N HIS A 329 5.49 19.82 -26.86
CA HIS A 329 4.97 19.36 -25.58
C HIS A 329 5.16 17.86 -25.40
N TRP A 330 5.34 17.41 -24.15
CA TRP A 330 5.63 16.03 -23.77
C TRP A 330 4.59 15.48 -22.78
N THR A 331 4.42 14.16 -22.79
CA THR A 331 3.56 13.40 -21.87
C THR A 331 4.22 12.08 -21.49
N LEU A 332 3.76 11.45 -20.41
CA LEU A 332 4.31 10.20 -19.87
C LEU A 332 3.23 9.12 -19.79
N VAL A 333 3.55 7.91 -20.26
CA VAL A 333 2.62 6.77 -20.32
C VAL A 333 3.21 5.59 -19.55
N ASN A 334 2.54 5.15 -18.50
CA ASN A 334 2.98 4.02 -17.68
C ASN A 334 2.67 2.68 -18.38
N LYS A 335 3.65 1.79 -18.48
CA LYS A 335 3.52 0.46 -19.11
C LYS A 335 3.41 -0.67 -18.11
N THR A 336 3.96 -0.51 -16.92
CA THR A 336 3.88 -1.47 -15.81
C THR A 336 2.90 -0.99 -14.75
N SER A 337 2.65 -1.79 -13.71
CA SER A 337 2.12 -1.25 -12.45
C SER A 337 3.06 -0.13 -11.97
N MET A 338 2.50 0.89 -11.32
CA MET A 338 3.25 1.96 -10.66
C MET A 338 3.16 1.85 -9.14
N TYR A 339 2.66 0.73 -8.61
CA TYR A 339 2.67 0.49 -7.17
C TYR A 339 4.09 0.64 -6.63
N GLY A 340 4.29 1.49 -5.62
CA GLY A 340 5.62 1.83 -5.10
C GLY A 340 6.26 3.10 -5.68
N LEU A 341 5.74 3.65 -6.78
CA LEU A 341 6.35 4.79 -7.48
C LEU A 341 5.27 5.76 -7.99
N ASP A 342 5.16 6.92 -7.34
CA ASP A 342 4.26 7.99 -7.81
C ASP A 342 4.92 8.78 -8.94
N LEU A 343 4.13 9.10 -9.96
CA LEU A 343 4.53 9.93 -11.09
C LEU A 343 3.71 11.23 -11.10
N TYR A 344 4.37 12.37 -11.05
CA TYR A 344 3.73 13.68 -11.01
C TYR A 344 3.62 14.27 -12.41
N GLN A 345 2.54 13.97 -13.12
CA GLN A 345 2.35 14.48 -14.49
C GLN A 345 2.22 16.02 -14.58
N ASP A 346 1.90 16.68 -13.47
CA ASP A 346 1.87 18.15 -13.31
C ASP A 346 3.25 18.80 -13.37
N SER A 347 4.31 18.02 -13.13
CA SER A 347 5.69 18.52 -13.11
C SER A 347 6.42 18.41 -14.46
N ILE A 348 5.77 17.90 -15.51
CA ILE A 348 6.40 17.69 -16.81
C ILE A 348 6.72 19.04 -17.44
N ALA A 349 8.01 19.27 -17.73
CA ALA A 349 8.51 20.47 -18.39
C ALA A 349 9.54 20.10 -19.46
N PHE A 350 9.53 20.83 -20.58
CA PHE A 350 10.53 20.69 -21.64
C PHE A 350 11.17 22.05 -21.93
N ASP A 351 12.49 22.14 -21.74
CA ASP A 351 13.28 23.29 -22.14
C ASP A 351 13.78 23.09 -23.57
N GLU A 352 13.22 23.85 -24.51
CA GLU A 352 13.59 23.75 -25.93
C GLU A 352 15.02 24.22 -26.21
N SER A 353 15.54 25.18 -25.43
CA SER A 353 16.89 25.71 -25.64
C SER A 353 17.95 24.69 -25.22
N ALA A 354 17.68 23.96 -24.14
CA ALA A 354 18.54 22.90 -23.61
C ALA A 354 18.16 21.49 -24.12
N GLN A 355 17.09 21.36 -24.90
CA GLN A 355 16.48 20.09 -25.31
C GLN A 355 16.26 19.13 -24.13
N THR A 356 15.85 19.65 -22.97
CA THR A 356 15.83 18.89 -21.71
C THR A 356 14.40 18.62 -21.25
N LEU A 357 14.06 17.34 -21.09
CA LEU A 357 12.79 16.90 -20.49
C LEU A 357 12.98 16.68 -18.99
N THR A 358 12.08 17.24 -18.18
CA THR A 358 12.09 17.14 -16.72
C THR A 358 10.71 16.77 -16.18
N PHE A 359 10.66 15.92 -15.16
CA PHE A 359 9.45 15.58 -14.39
C PHE A 359 9.83 14.95 -13.05
N ASP A 360 8.89 14.92 -12.12
CA ASP A 360 9.11 14.44 -10.76
C ASP A 360 8.48 13.06 -10.55
N VAL A 361 9.16 12.26 -9.72
CA VAL A 361 8.69 10.98 -9.21
C VAL A 361 8.86 10.90 -7.69
N LYS A 362 8.12 10.01 -7.03
CA LYS A 362 8.36 9.67 -5.63
C LYS A 362 8.34 8.16 -5.45
N ASN A 363 9.50 7.59 -5.10
CA ASN A 363 9.63 6.21 -4.68
C ASN A 363 9.31 6.13 -3.19
N TRP A 364 8.31 5.36 -2.78
CA TRP A 364 7.91 5.29 -1.36
C TRP A 364 8.27 4.00 -0.63
N PRO A 365 8.43 2.80 -1.23
CA PRO A 365 8.87 1.63 -0.48
C PRO A 365 10.28 1.82 0.11
N ASN A 366 10.60 1.03 1.14
CA ASN A 366 11.95 0.98 1.70
C ASN A 366 12.91 0.20 0.77
N ARG A 367 13.13 0.73 -0.43
CA ARG A 367 14.02 0.18 -1.47
C ARG A 367 14.67 1.29 -2.29
N GLY A 368 15.87 1.04 -2.78
CA GLY A 368 16.49 1.91 -3.79
C GLY A 368 16.05 1.54 -5.20
N LEU A 369 16.14 2.51 -6.12
CA LEU A 369 15.86 2.32 -7.55
C LEU A 369 16.97 2.94 -8.41
N GLY A 370 17.36 2.27 -9.49
CA GLY A 370 18.20 2.80 -10.56
C GLY A 370 17.34 3.35 -11.70
N VAL A 371 17.64 4.55 -12.18
CA VAL A 371 16.92 5.20 -13.30
C VAL A 371 17.79 5.13 -14.55
N TYR A 372 17.20 4.59 -15.62
CA TYR A 372 17.82 4.44 -16.93
C TYR A 372 16.91 5.01 -18.02
N ILE A 373 17.51 5.58 -19.06
CA ILE A 373 16.81 6.13 -20.21
C ILE A 373 17.18 5.33 -21.45
N GLN A 374 16.18 4.91 -22.22
CA GLN A 374 16.34 4.31 -23.54
C GLN A 374 15.59 5.18 -24.55
N PHE A 375 16.32 5.86 -25.43
CA PHE A 375 15.73 6.72 -26.45
C PHE A 375 15.20 5.89 -27.62
N ILE A 376 14.09 6.35 -28.20
CA ILE A 376 13.40 5.68 -29.31
C ILE A 376 13.46 6.61 -30.53
N ASP A 377 13.92 6.08 -31.65
CA ASP A 377 13.99 6.81 -32.91
C ASP A 377 12.61 6.97 -33.58
N VAL A 378 12.59 7.69 -34.71
CA VAL A 378 11.37 7.92 -35.51
C VAL A 378 10.75 6.64 -36.10
N ALA A 379 11.49 5.53 -36.18
CA ALA A 379 11.02 4.24 -36.64
C ALA A 379 10.47 3.36 -35.49
N GLY A 380 10.58 3.82 -34.24
CA GLY A 380 10.18 3.07 -33.06
C GLY A 380 11.24 2.12 -32.51
N ALA A 381 12.49 2.21 -32.98
CA ALA A 381 13.60 1.37 -32.53
C ALA A 381 14.46 2.05 -31.43
N PRO A 382 15.04 1.28 -30.50
CA PRO A 382 15.99 1.82 -29.52
C PRO A 382 17.24 2.43 -30.18
N MET A 383 17.66 3.60 -29.71
CA MET A 383 18.87 4.28 -30.16
C MET A 383 20.09 3.82 -29.35
N ASP A 384 21.10 3.30 -30.04
CA ASP A 384 22.38 2.94 -29.43
C ASP A 384 23.31 4.16 -29.31
N ASN A 385 23.87 4.37 -28.12
CA ASN A 385 24.86 5.43 -27.84
C ASN A 385 24.50 6.80 -28.44
N PRO A 386 23.32 7.36 -28.09
CA PRO A 386 22.81 8.56 -28.72
C PRO A 386 23.78 9.74 -28.59
N GLU A 387 23.94 10.48 -29.68
CA GLU A 387 24.81 11.66 -29.75
C GLU A 387 24.35 12.72 -28.74
N GLY A 388 25.31 13.34 -28.04
CA GLY A 388 25.03 14.36 -27.02
C GLY A 388 24.71 13.81 -25.62
N TRP A 389 24.58 12.49 -25.45
CA TRP A 389 24.43 11.90 -24.11
C TRP A 389 25.69 12.13 -23.25
N LYS A 390 25.51 12.77 -22.09
CA LYS A 390 26.57 12.93 -21.09
C LYS A 390 26.57 11.72 -20.17
N ASP A 391 27.56 10.85 -20.35
CA ASP A 391 27.70 9.65 -19.53
C ASP A 391 27.89 9.98 -18.05
N ARG A 392 26.93 9.53 -17.23
CA ARG A 392 26.89 9.72 -15.78
C ARG A 392 27.84 8.78 -15.04
N LEU A 393 28.34 7.74 -15.71
CA LEU A 393 29.32 6.80 -15.17
C LEU A 393 30.77 7.12 -15.58
N SER A 394 31.03 8.22 -16.29
CA SER A 394 32.37 8.60 -16.76
C SER A 394 33.43 8.74 -15.64
N GLY A 395 33.01 9.05 -14.41
CA GLY A 395 33.87 9.10 -13.21
C GLY A 395 33.89 7.81 -12.38
N TRP A 396 33.44 6.68 -12.92
CA TRP A 396 33.41 5.36 -12.29
C TRP A 396 34.48 4.44 -12.87
N PRO A 397 34.93 3.39 -12.14
CA PRO A 397 35.81 2.38 -12.70
C PRO A 397 35.20 1.75 -13.96
N ARG A 398 36.00 1.64 -15.04
CA ARG A 398 35.54 1.17 -16.35
C ARG A 398 34.85 -0.21 -16.29
N SER A 399 35.42 -1.13 -15.52
CA SER A 399 34.86 -2.48 -15.34
C SER A 399 33.48 -2.46 -14.68
N LEU A 400 33.20 -1.47 -13.83
CA LEU A 400 31.92 -1.29 -13.17
C LEU A 400 30.92 -0.57 -14.08
N SER A 401 31.35 0.46 -14.81
CA SER A 401 30.49 1.16 -15.77
C SER A 401 29.98 0.23 -16.88
N GLU A 402 30.84 -0.68 -17.39
CA GLU A 402 30.44 -1.68 -18.39
C GLU A 402 29.44 -2.70 -17.83
N GLN A 403 29.49 -3.02 -16.53
CA GLN A 403 28.52 -3.91 -15.88
C GLN A 403 27.18 -3.24 -15.57
N LEU A 404 27.19 -1.94 -15.25
CA LEU A 404 25.99 -1.15 -14.96
C LEU A 404 25.26 -0.69 -16.22
N GLN A 405 25.97 -0.52 -17.34
CA GLN A 405 25.43 -0.16 -18.64
C GLN A 405 25.90 -1.15 -19.74
N PRO A 406 25.51 -2.43 -19.64
CA PRO A 406 25.93 -3.45 -20.62
C PRO A 406 25.25 -3.26 -21.98
N SER A 407 24.07 -2.62 -22.00
CA SER A 407 23.32 -2.32 -23.21
C SER A 407 23.76 -0.98 -23.82
N PRO A 408 24.02 -0.92 -25.14
CA PRO A 408 24.36 0.33 -25.81
C PRO A 408 23.19 1.34 -25.85
N SER A 409 21.92 0.89 -25.74
CA SER A 409 20.75 1.77 -25.78
C SER A 409 20.20 2.19 -24.41
N LYS A 410 20.48 1.47 -23.33
CA LYS A 410 20.04 1.83 -21.97
C LYS A 410 21.09 2.66 -21.25
N LYS A 411 20.76 3.90 -20.91
CA LYS A 411 21.69 4.85 -20.30
C LYS A 411 21.37 5.15 -18.84
N TYR A 412 22.32 4.86 -17.94
CA TYR A 412 22.17 5.14 -16.52
C TYR A 412 22.12 6.64 -16.28
N LEU A 413 21.08 7.10 -15.59
CA LEU A 413 20.89 8.51 -15.26
C LEU A 413 21.26 8.80 -13.82
N ARG A 414 20.63 8.10 -12.86
CA ARG A 414 20.79 8.33 -11.42
C ARG A 414 20.22 7.18 -10.60
N HIS A 415 20.43 7.21 -9.29
CA HIS A 415 19.68 6.40 -8.33
C HIS A 415 18.61 7.27 -7.64
N ILE A 416 17.60 6.61 -7.08
CA ILE A 416 16.57 7.15 -6.20
C ILE A 416 16.62 6.33 -4.91
N GLY A 417 16.71 7.01 -3.75
CA GLY A 417 16.74 6.38 -2.43
C GLY A 417 15.39 5.81 -1.98
N ALA A 418 15.38 5.18 -0.80
CA ALA A 418 14.18 4.66 -0.14
C ALA A 418 13.28 5.80 0.38
N GLY A 419 11.95 5.63 0.32
CA GLY A 419 11.02 6.74 0.58
C GLY A 419 10.04 6.64 1.74
N ASN A 420 10.28 5.73 2.67
CA ASN A 420 9.48 5.59 3.88
C ASN A 420 10.42 5.36 5.06
N THR A 421 9.99 4.61 6.05
CA THR A 421 10.75 4.36 7.26
C THR A 421 11.90 3.36 7.07
N VAL A 422 13.06 3.71 7.61
CA VAL A 422 14.20 2.81 7.83
C VAL A 422 14.31 2.56 9.32
N PHE A 423 13.90 1.37 9.81
CA PHE A 423 13.99 0.97 11.22
C PHE A 423 13.35 1.99 12.18
N GLY A 424 12.10 2.37 11.93
CA GLY A 424 11.36 3.36 12.72
C GLY A 424 11.69 4.83 12.43
N ILE A 425 12.76 5.11 11.68
CA ILE A 425 13.18 6.46 11.33
C ILE A 425 12.61 6.85 9.97
N PRO A 426 11.78 7.90 9.90
CA PRO A 426 11.21 8.34 8.62
C PRO A 426 12.31 8.92 7.73
N VAL A 427 12.58 8.27 6.60
CA VAL A 427 13.45 8.79 5.53
C VAL A 427 12.56 9.14 4.35
N TRP A 428 11.78 10.23 4.50
CA TRP A 428 10.86 10.66 3.45
C TRP A 428 11.66 11.11 2.24
N THR A 429 11.46 10.45 1.10
CA THR A 429 11.84 11.04 -0.19
C THR A 429 10.76 12.03 -0.59
N ASP A 430 11.16 13.29 -0.71
CA ASP A 430 10.39 14.27 -1.46
C ASP A 430 10.38 13.93 -2.95
N ARG A 431 9.61 14.71 -3.73
CA ARG A 431 9.61 14.64 -5.19
C ARG A 431 11.06 14.69 -5.71
N GLN A 432 11.46 13.64 -6.41
CA GLN A 432 12.77 13.54 -7.05
C GLN A 432 12.62 13.87 -8.52
N SER A 433 13.32 14.89 -8.97
CA SER A 433 13.28 15.28 -10.38
C SER A 433 14.14 14.36 -11.25
N ILE A 434 13.53 13.81 -12.28
CA ILE A 434 14.17 13.10 -13.40
C ILE A 434 14.31 14.11 -14.53
N SER A 435 15.55 14.37 -14.93
CA SER A 435 15.86 15.33 -15.99
C SER A 435 16.94 14.79 -16.92
N PHE A 436 16.70 14.85 -18.23
CA PHE A 436 17.64 14.39 -19.25
C PHE A 436 17.49 15.12 -20.58
N VAL A 437 18.58 15.21 -21.33
CA VAL A 437 18.62 15.80 -22.66
C VAL A 437 18.07 14.80 -23.68
N VAL A 438 17.12 15.23 -24.50
CA VAL A 438 16.57 14.45 -25.60
C VAL A 438 17.49 14.61 -26.83
N PRO A 439 18.10 13.52 -27.33
CA PRO A 439 19.04 13.60 -28.45
C PRO A 439 18.29 13.88 -29.76
N VAL A 440 19.02 14.47 -30.71
CA VAL A 440 18.50 14.74 -32.05
C VAL A 440 18.08 13.42 -32.72
N GLY A 441 16.89 13.41 -33.32
CA GLY A 441 16.33 12.22 -33.98
C GLY A 441 15.52 11.29 -33.08
N ALA A 442 15.47 11.54 -31.76
CA ALA A 442 14.57 10.81 -30.86
C ALA A 442 13.11 11.28 -31.04
N ALA A 443 12.21 10.31 -31.23
CA ALA A 443 10.77 10.52 -31.25
C ALA A 443 10.13 10.34 -29.86
N GLY A 444 10.82 9.63 -28.95
CA GLY A 444 10.39 9.41 -27.57
C GLY A 444 11.51 8.83 -26.70
N ALA A 445 11.20 8.51 -25.44
CA ALA A 445 12.12 7.83 -24.54
C ALA A 445 11.38 6.89 -23.59
N ASN A 446 11.92 5.70 -23.37
CA ASN A 446 11.53 4.82 -22.28
C ASN A 446 12.37 5.17 -21.04
N ILE A 447 11.70 5.57 -19.96
CA ILE A 447 12.27 5.70 -18.62
C ILE A 447 12.06 4.38 -17.90
N LEU A 448 13.17 3.72 -17.59
CA LEU A 448 13.23 2.42 -16.94
C LEU A 448 13.72 2.66 -15.51
N VAL A 449 12.92 2.28 -14.51
CA VAL A 449 13.25 2.50 -13.09
C VAL A 449 13.29 1.15 -12.39
N GLY A 450 14.48 0.63 -12.08
CA GLY A 450 14.69 -0.77 -11.66
C GLY A 450 15.25 -0.96 -10.26
N GLY A 451 14.90 -2.06 -9.60
CA GLY A 451 15.40 -2.43 -8.27
C GLY A 451 14.90 -3.79 -7.78
N LEU A 452 14.96 -4.03 -6.47
CA LEU A 452 14.43 -5.25 -5.86
C LEU A 452 12.90 -5.25 -5.91
N GLY A 453 12.29 -6.21 -6.60
CA GLY A 453 10.83 -6.34 -6.72
C GLY A 453 10.43 -7.65 -7.39
N SER A 454 9.15 -7.78 -7.75
CA SER A 454 8.61 -8.97 -8.45
C SER A 454 8.07 -8.62 -9.83
N GLY A 455 7.81 -9.61 -10.68
CA GLY A 455 7.15 -9.40 -11.98
C GLY A 455 8.10 -8.93 -13.07
N ASP A 456 7.87 -7.74 -13.65
CA ASP A 456 8.68 -7.15 -14.73
C ASP A 456 10.14 -7.00 -14.29
N THR A 457 11.05 -7.88 -14.74
CA THR A 457 12.49 -7.81 -14.44
C THR A 457 13.32 -7.41 -15.65
N ASP A 458 14.31 -6.55 -15.45
CA ASP A 458 15.33 -6.17 -16.41
C ASP A 458 16.66 -5.98 -15.67
N MET A 459 17.48 -7.03 -15.63
CA MET A 459 18.72 -7.03 -14.85
C MET A 459 19.79 -6.06 -15.39
N ASP A 460 19.59 -5.43 -16.55
CA ASP A 460 20.44 -4.30 -16.96
C ASP A 460 20.13 -3.03 -16.18
N VAL A 461 18.92 -2.93 -15.61
CA VAL A 461 18.36 -1.77 -14.91
C VAL A 461 18.27 -2.01 -13.40
N ASP A 462 17.94 -3.23 -12.98
CA ASP A 462 17.56 -3.55 -11.59
C ASP A 462 18.73 -3.56 -10.59
N LYS A 463 19.98 -3.70 -11.07
CA LYS A 463 21.20 -3.90 -10.26
C LYS A 463 21.37 -2.85 -9.17
N VAL A 464 21.35 -1.58 -9.55
CA VAL A 464 21.62 -0.45 -8.63
C VAL A 464 20.60 -0.42 -7.50
N GLY A 465 19.31 -0.53 -7.85
CA GLY A 465 18.24 -0.52 -6.86
C GLY A 465 18.26 -1.75 -5.95
N LEU A 466 18.56 -2.94 -6.51
CA LEU A 466 18.69 -4.17 -5.74
C LEU A 466 19.79 -4.08 -4.68
N ILE A 467 20.99 -3.64 -5.09
CA ILE A 467 22.15 -3.53 -4.20
C ILE A 467 21.88 -2.50 -3.11
N TYR A 468 21.37 -1.33 -3.47
CA TYR A 468 21.03 -0.27 -2.52
C TYR A 468 20.03 -0.77 -1.47
N THR A 469 19.01 -1.53 -1.91
CA THR A 469 18.00 -2.09 -1.00
C THR A 469 18.61 -3.07 0.00
N CYS A 470 19.39 -4.04 -0.48
CA CYS A 470 19.97 -5.08 0.39
C CYS A 470 20.96 -4.48 1.39
N VAL A 471 21.79 -3.54 0.95
CA VAL A 471 22.92 -3.03 1.75
C VAL A 471 22.53 -1.75 2.49
N ALA A 472 22.11 -0.69 1.80
CA ALA A 472 21.85 0.62 2.41
C ALA A 472 20.51 0.68 3.15
N SER A 473 19.47 0.03 2.62
CA SER A 473 18.13 0.08 3.22
C SER A 473 17.94 -0.93 4.36
N TYR A 474 18.53 -2.14 4.25
CA TYR A 474 18.37 -3.20 5.27
C TYR A 474 19.66 -3.50 6.05
N GLY A 475 20.77 -3.77 5.36
CA GLY A 475 22.02 -4.22 6.00
C GLY A 475 22.66 -3.22 6.96
N ILE A 476 22.90 -1.99 6.50
CA ILE A 476 23.54 -0.93 7.29
C ILE A 476 22.67 -0.57 8.52
N PRO A 477 21.36 -0.29 8.38
CA PRO A 477 20.51 0.01 9.53
C PRO A 477 20.43 -1.13 10.56
N ALA A 478 20.37 -2.38 10.11
CA ALA A 478 20.43 -3.54 10.99
C ALA A 478 21.75 -3.59 11.78
N PHE A 479 22.87 -3.29 11.11
CA PHE A 479 24.15 -3.25 11.78
C PHE A 479 24.28 -2.09 12.76
N LEU A 480 23.81 -0.89 12.41
CA LEU A 480 23.77 0.24 13.34
C LEU A 480 22.92 -0.08 14.59
N SER A 481 21.81 -0.79 14.41
CA SER A 481 20.99 -1.32 15.50
C SER A 481 21.77 -2.30 16.38
N ALA A 482 22.51 -3.23 15.78
CA ALA A 482 23.36 -4.18 16.50
C ALA A 482 24.54 -3.50 17.24
N LEU A 483 24.96 -2.31 16.80
CA LEU A 483 25.96 -1.48 17.46
C LEU A 483 25.38 -0.50 18.47
N SER A 484 24.07 -0.56 18.74
CA SER A 484 23.40 0.38 19.66
C SER A 484 23.63 1.85 19.28
N ILE A 485 23.79 2.11 17.98
CA ILE A 485 23.90 3.46 17.43
C ILE A 485 22.47 3.96 17.22
N GLY A 486 21.96 4.68 18.21
CA GLY A 486 20.77 5.50 18.05
C GLY A 486 21.01 6.57 16.99
N VAL A 487 20.25 6.55 15.89
CA VAL A 487 20.30 7.60 14.89
C VAL A 487 19.39 8.73 15.37
N LYS A 488 19.99 9.75 15.99
CA LYS A 488 19.28 10.91 16.58
C LYS A 488 18.72 11.89 15.54
N SER A 489 19.12 11.75 14.27
CA SER A 489 18.67 12.60 13.17
C SER A 489 18.82 11.90 11.82
N THR A 490 17.89 12.19 10.89
CA THR A 490 17.97 11.76 9.48
C THR A 490 19.16 12.38 8.75
N LYS A 491 19.79 13.43 9.30
CA LYS A 491 20.95 14.13 8.73
C LYS A 491 22.16 13.23 8.59
N TRP A 492 22.44 12.37 9.58
CA TRP A 492 23.53 11.41 9.47
C TRP A 492 23.28 10.43 8.32
N TYR A 493 22.05 9.88 8.24
CA TYR A 493 21.67 8.94 7.19
C TYR A 493 21.84 9.56 5.79
N ARG A 494 21.33 10.79 5.59
CA ARG A 494 21.49 11.54 4.34
C ARG A 494 22.96 11.84 4.03
N THR A 495 23.71 12.39 4.98
CA THR A 495 25.10 12.80 4.77
C THR A 495 26.02 11.64 4.43
N VAL A 496 25.82 10.48 5.05
CA VAL A 496 26.69 9.30 4.87
C VAL A 496 26.27 8.45 3.68
N LEU A 497 24.97 8.12 3.55
CA LEU A 497 24.50 7.16 2.54
C LEU A 497 24.15 7.79 1.21
N GLU A 498 23.99 9.12 1.13
CA GLU A 498 23.85 9.85 -0.13
C GLU A 498 25.19 10.39 -0.65
N ASP A 499 26.30 10.12 0.06
CA ASP A 499 27.64 10.49 -0.39
C ASP A 499 28.05 9.68 -1.63
N ASN A 500 28.49 10.38 -2.67
CA ASN A 500 28.84 9.77 -3.96
C ASN A 500 29.94 8.70 -3.86
N ASP A 501 30.92 8.84 -2.97
CA ASP A 501 32.00 7.84 -2.84
C ASP A 501 31.49 6.58 -2.12
N VAL A 502 30.64 6.76 -1.11
CA VAL A 502 29.98 5.64 -0.40
C VAL A 502 29.07 4.88 -1.35
N ILE A 503 28.24 5.57 -2.14
CA ILE A 503 27.36 4.93 -3.13
C ILE A 503 28.15 4.16 -4.20
N LYS A 504 29.25 4.75 -4.70
CA LYS A 504 30.13 4.08 -5.66
C LYS A 504 30.73 2.80 -5.08
N GLY A 505 31.27 2.87 -3.86
CA GLY A 505 31.83 1.71 -3.17
C GLY A 505 30.78 0.64 -2.91
N LEU A 506 29.59 1.04 -2.46
CA LEU A 506 28.46 0.15 -2.18
C LEU A 506 28.02 -0.60 -3.43
N ILE A 507 27.90 0.09 -4.57
CA ILE A 507 27.52 -0.53 -5.84
C ILE A 507 28.63 -1.44 -6.38
N ALA A 508 29.90 -1.02 -6.26
CA ALA A 508 31.05 -1.81 -6.72
C ALA A 508 31.13 -3.17 -6.02
N GLU A 509 31.10 -3.15 -4.69
CA GLU A 509 31.22 -4.36 -3.85
C GLU A 509 29.93 -5.17 -3.84
N GLY A 510 28.79 -4.49 -3.96
CA GLY A 510 27.48 -5.12 -4.02
C GLY A 510 27.20 -5.89 -5.31
N MET A 511 28.04 -5.79 -6.35
CA MET A 511 27.86 -6.57 -7.58
C MET A 511 27.81 -8.10 -7.33
N ILE A 512 28.42 -8.59 -6.24
CA ILE A 512 28.32 -10.00 -5.81
C ILE A 512 26.87 -10.45 -5.49
N LEU A 513 25.95 -9.51 -5.28
CA LEU A 513 24.53 -9.79 -5.07
C LEU A 513 23.76 -10.04 -6.37
N VAL A 514 24.33 -9.66 -7.51
CA VAL A 514 23.70 -9.72 -8.84
C VAL A 514 24.03 -11.06 -9.51
N LYS A 515 23.50 -12.16 -8.97
CA LYS A 515 23.66 -13.48 -9.59
C LYS A 515 22.61 -13.70 -10.69
N TYR A 516 23.06 -14.10 -11.88
CA TYR A 516 22.18 -14.51 -12.97
C TYR A 516 21.33 -15.73 -12.56
N GLY A 517 20.03 -15.55 -12.34
CA GLY A 517 19.07 -16.64 -12.10
C GLY A 517 18.45 -16.71 -10.70
N ILE A 518 18.79 -15.82 -9.76
CA ILE A 518 17.99 -15.67 -8.53
C ILE A 518 16.75 -14.83 -8.87
N VAL A 519 15.62 -15.49 -9.10
CA VAL A 519 14.36 -14.81 -9.44
C VAL A 519 13.53 -14.62 -8.17
N GLY A 520 13.38 -13.38 -7.73
CA GLY A 520 12.42 -12.97 -6.70
C GLY A 520 13.06 -12.39 -5.43
N PRO A 521 12.37 -11.45 -4.73
CA PRO A 521 12.91 -10.74 -3.56
C PRO A 521 13.38 -11.66 -2.42
N LYS A 522 12.65 -12.74 -2.15
CA LYS A 522 12.96 -13.69 -1.07
C LYS A 522 14.35 -14.32 -1.25
N GLN A 523 14.63 -14.89 -2.41
CA GLN A 523 15.88 -15.57 -2.67
C GLN A 523 17.06 -14.59 -2.70
N THR A 524 16.85 -13.37 -3.22
CA THR A 524 17.86 -12.31 -3.19
C THR A 524 18.21 -11.91 -1.76
N LEU A 525 17.22 -11.73 -0.88
CA LEU A 525 17.46 -11.37 0.52
C LEU A 525 18.16 -12.50 1.30
N ILE A 526 17.80 -13.76 1.05
CA ILE A 526 18.52 -14.92 1.61
C ILE A 526 19.98 -14.91 1.16
N TRP A 527 20.24 -14.72 -0.13
CA TRP A 527 21.61 -14.65 -0.65
C TRP A 527 22.40 -13.49 -0.03
N ALA A 528 21.80 -12.30 -0.03
CA ALA A 528 22.43 -11.09 0.51
C ALA A 528 22.71 -11.21 2.01
N SER A 529 21.89 -11.94 2.78
CA SER A 529 22.13 -12.18 4.22
C SER A 529 23.50 -12.80 4.50
N GLY A 530 24.02 -13.63 3.60
CA GLY A 530 25.34 -14.26 3.72
C GLY A 530 26.51 -13.40 3.22
N LYS A 531 26.25 -12.28 2.54
CA LYS A 531 27.27 -11.48 1.84
C LYS A 531 27.40 -10.04 2.37
N VAL A 532 26.33 -9.49 2.93
CA VAL A 532 26.22 -8.07 3.29
C VAL A 532 27.33 -7.58 4.23
N ALA A 533 27.79 -8.40 5.18
CA ALA A 533 28.88 -8.03 6.08
C ALA A 533 30.21 -7.86 5.32
N GLY A 534 30.50 -8.72 4.34
CA GLY A 534 31.67 -8.59 3.47
C GLY A 534 31.65 -7.30 2.65
N ILE A 535 30.46 -6.87 2.22
CA ILE A 535 30.28 -5.60 1.52
C ILE A 535 30.56 -4.44 2.46
N ILE A 536 29.90 -4.39 3.64
CA ILE A 536 30.03 -3.28 4.61
C ILE A 536 31.48 -3.08 5.07
N PHE A 537 32.21 -4.16 5.32
CA PHE A 537 33.61 -4.12 5.80
C PHE A 537 34.65 -4.20 4.68
N SER A 538 34.24 -4.04 3.42
CA SER A 538 35.13 -3.98 2.28
C SER A 538 36.04 -2.75 2.32
N LYS A 539 37.15 -2.81 1.57
CA LYS A 539 38.06 -1.67 1.41
C LYS A 539 37.40 -0.48 0.71
N ALA A 540 36.49 -0.71 -0.23
CA ALA A 540 35.82 0.37 -0.96
C ALA A 540 34.84 1.18 -0.08
N LEU A 541 34.39 0.62 1.04
CA LEU A 541 33.51 1.28 2.01
C LEU A 541 34.24 1.80 3.26
N GLU A 542 35.56 2.03 3.18
CA GLU A 542 36.36 2.57 4.29
C GLU A 542 35.79 3.89 4.86
N LYS A 543 35.22 4.76 4.01
CA LYS A 543 34.59 6.01 4.44
C LYS A 543 33.36 5.78 5.32
N LEU A 544 32.54 4.80 4.96
CA LEU A 544 31.40 4.35 5.78
C LEU A 544 31.89 3.68 7.07
N ALA A 545 32.92 2.84 6.98
CA ALA A 545 33.51 2.18 8.13
C ALA A 545 34.06 3.20 9.16
N LYS A 546 34.75 4.25 8.71
CA LYS A 546 35.22 5.37 9.55
C LYS A 546 34.09 6.21 10.13
N ALA A 547 32.97 6.33 9.41
CA ALA A 547 31.76 6.97 9.93
C ALA A 547 31.26 6.26 11.19
N ILE A 548 31.26 4.92 11.14
CA ILE A 548 30.75 4.05 12.21
C ILE A 548 31.73 4.00 13.38
N THR A 549 33.04 3.88 13.13
CA THR A 549 34.06 3.91 14.21
C THR A 549 34.17 5.24 14.92
N GLY A 550 33.58 6.31 14.39
CA GLY A 550 33.39 7.58 15.13
C GLY A 550 32.43 7.46 16.31
N TYR A 551 31.58 6.43 16.35
CA TYR A 551 30.58 6.21 17.41
C TYR A 551 30.89 5.02 18.32
N VAL A 552 31.54 3.98 17.79
CA VAL A 552 31.81 2.72 18.49
C VAL A 552 33.24 2.25 18.25
N THR A 553 33.74 1.40 19.14
CA THR A 553 35.08 0.82 18.99
C THR A 553 35.11 -0.27 17.90
N VAL A 554 36.28 -0.52 17.30
CA VAL A 554 36.50 -1.64 16.38
C VAL A 554 36.21 -2.98 17.07
N SER A 555 36.50 -3.07 18.37
CA SER A 555 36.19 -4.25 19.18
C SER A 555 34.69 -4.57 19.22
N GLU A 556 33.86 -3.54 19.29
CA GLU A 556 32.39 -3.65 19.28
C GLU A 556 31.85 -4.01 17.88
N ILE A 557 32.50 -3.49 16.82
CA ILE A 557 32.22 -3.89 15.43
C ILE A 557 32.47 -5.39 15.24
N VAL A 558 33.62 -5.89 15.69
CA VAL A 558 33.99 -7.31 15.54
C VAL A 558 33.06 -8.22 16.34
N ASP A 559 32.67 -7.82 17.56
CA ASP A 559 31.74 -8.60 18.40
C ASP A 559 30.32 -8.67 17.82
N ASN A 560 29.87 -7.67 17.06
CA ASN A 560 28.50 -7.63 16.52
C ASN A 560 28.39 -7.95 15.02
N ALA A 561 29.53 -8.07 14.31
CA ALA A 561 29.60 -8.54 12.92
C ALA A 561 28.83 -9.86 12.66
N PRO A 562 28.78 -10.84 13.59
CA PRO A 562 28.04 -12.09 13.36
C PRO A 562 26.54 -11.92 13.06
N PHE A 563 25.90 -10.84 13.50
CA PHE A 563 24.45 -10.64 13.43
C PHE A 563 23.97 -9.82 12.22
N VAL A 564 24.88 -9.22 11.45
CA VAL A 564 24.55 -8.28 10.34
C VAL A 564 23.56 -8.89 9.33
N GLY A 565 23.70 -10.19 9.03
CA GLY A 565 22.86 -10.89 8.06
C GLY A 565 21.42 -11.15 8.52
N TRP A 566 21.12 -11.04 9.82
CA TRP A 566 19.84 -11.46 10.39
C TRP A 566 18.66 -10.68 9.80
N ALA A 567 18.77 -9.36 9.68
CA ALA A 567 17.67 -8.54 9.16
C ALA A 567 17.25 -8.94 7.75
N LEU A 568 18.20 -9.22 6.86
CA LEU A 568 17.89 -9.67 5.49
C LEU A 568 17.28 -11.06 5.48
N ARG A 569 17.78 -11.98 6.33
CA ARG A 569 17.22 -13.33 6.45
C ARG A 569 15.78 -13.29 6.97
N VAL A 570 15.53 -12.51 8.03
CA VAL A 570 14.18 -12.35 8.62
C VAL A 570 13.24 -11.63 7.66
N ALA A 571 13.70 -10.60 6.95
CA ALA A 571 12.92 -9.94 5.89
C ALA A 571 12.54 -10.88 4.75
N ALA A 572 13.39 -11.84 4.40
CA ALA A 572 13.09 -12.84 3.37
C ALA A 572 11.97 -13.81 3.77
N VAL A 573 11.81 -14.06 5.08
CA VAL A 573 10.78 -14.97 5.59
C VAL A 573 9.38 -14.34 5.42
N ALA A 574 9.23 -13.02 5.58
CA ALA A 574 7.98 -12.28 5.38
C ALA A 574 7.56 -12.06 3.92
N GLY A 575 8.41 -12.42 2.95
CA GLY A 575 8.20 -12.15 1.52
C GLY A 575 7.06 -12.94 0.84
N THR A 576 6.20 -13.64 1.59
CA THR A 576 4.98 -14.23 1.05
C THR A 576 3.88 -13.17 0.96
N VAL A 577 3.20 -13.15 -0.18
CA VAL A 577 2.05 -12.31 -0.57
C VAL A 577 0.97 -12.05 0.51
N ALA A 578 0.97 -12.80 1.62
CA ALA A 578 -0.12 -12.89 2.58
C ALA A 578 -0.38 -11.59 3.40
N ASP A 579 0.62 -10.77 3.75
CA ASP A 579 0.38 -9.62 4.65
C ASP A 579 0.93 -8.27 4.16
N MET A 580 0.05 -7.44 3.60
CA MET A 580 0.39 -6.13 3.01
C MET A 580 0.64 -4.98 3.97
N ALA A 581 0.95 -5.30 5.22
CA ALA A 581 1.18 -4.32 6.28
C ALA A 581 2.63 -3.81 6.33
N ALA A 582 3.61 -4.53 5.78
CA ALA A 582 5.04 -4.19 5.85
C ALA A 582 5.60 -3.47 4.62
N THR A 583 6.60 -2.60 4.85
CA THR A 583 7.42 -1.99 3.79
C THR A 583 8.16 -3.03 2.94
N SER A 584 8.61 -4.15 3.53
CA SER A 584 9.22 -5.27 2.81
C SER A 584 8.25 -5.97 1.85
N VAL A 585 6.96 -6.01 2.18
CA VAL A 585 5.91 -6.53 1.29
C VAL A 585 5.61 -5.52 0.17
N ALA A 586 5.63 -4.22 0.47
CA ALA A 586 5.54 -3.21 -0.59
C ALA A 586 6.68 -3.34 -1.61
N VAL A 587 7.90 -3.65 -1.18
CA VAL A 587 9.02 -3.98 -2.09
C VAL A 587 8.68 -5.20 -2.95
N SER A 588 8.14 -6.27 -2.35
CA SER A 588 7.78 -7.49 -3.07
C SER A 588 6.62 -7.34 -4.06
N LEU A 589 5.68 -6.44 -3.80
CA LEU A 589 4.54 -6.16 -4.68
C LEU A 589 4.85 -5.15 -5.78
N SER A 590 5.89 -4.35 -5.57
CA SER A 590 6.34 -3.42 -6.58
C SER A 590 7.03 -4.17 -7.73
N PRO A 591 6.83 -3.72 -8.98
CA PRO A 591 7.63 -4.21 -10.10
C PRO A 591 9.13 -4.14 -9.80
N ALA A 592 9.90 -5.12 -10.26
CA ALA A 592 11.35 -5.00 -10.25
C ALA A 592 11.79 -3.82 -11.13
N THR A 593 11.24 -3.73 -12.36
CA THR A 593 11.44 -2.61 -13.29
C THR A 593 10.13 -1.91 -13.65
N TYR A 594 9.99 -0.64 -13.29
CA TYR A 594 8.96 0.23 -13.86
C TYR A 594 9.33 0.67 -15.27
N LYS A 595 8.34 0.74 -16.16
CA LYS A 595 8.53 1.25 -17.53
C LYS A 595 7.55 2.40 -17.78
N VAL A 596 8.08 3.60 -18.01
CA VAL A 596 7.33 4.81 -18.36
C VAL A 596 7.79 5.29 -19.74
N GLU A 597 6.87 5.56 -20.66
CA GLU A 597 7.17 6.00 -22.02
C GLU A 597 6.86 7.50 -22.15
N ALA A 598 7.87 8.30 -22.46
CA ALA A 598 7.73 9.71 -22.79
C ALA A 598 7.44 9.91 -24.28
N LYS A 599 6.38 10.65 -24.60
CA LYS A 599 5.93 10.96 -25.96
C LYS A 599 5.68 12.43 -26.16
N ARG A 600 5.70 12.88 -27.42
CA ARG A 600 5.24 14.24 -27.79
C ARG A 600 3.71 14.34 -27.70
N SER A 601 3.17 15.53 -27.43
CA SER A 601 1.73 15.82 -27.43
C SER A 601 1.32 16.74 -28.57
N MET A 602 0.01 16.85 -28.78
CA MET A 602 -0.67 17.66 -29.80
C MET A 602 -1.73 18.56 -29.15
N THR A 603 -2.12 19.61 -29.86
CA THR A 603 -3.31 20.40 -29.52
C THR A 603 -4.57 19.65 -29.98
N LEU A 604 -5.61 19.57 -29.14
CA LEU A 604 -6.91 19.00 -29.50
C LEU A 604 -8.03 20.03 -29.30
N ASP A 605 -8.68 20.42 -30.38
CA ASP A 605 -9.86 21.28 -30.39
C ASP A 605 -11.14 20.46 -30.47
N ILE A 606 -12.08 20.72 -29.58
CA ILE A 606 -13.36 20.01 -29.47
C ILE A 606 -14.51 21.01 -29.56
N SER A 607 -15.48 20.71 -30.43
CA SER A 607 -16.73 21.48 -30.55
C SER A 607 -17.92 20.58 -30.27
N VAL A 608 -18.72 20.90 -29.25
CA VAL A 608 -19.91 20.14 -28.86
C VAL A 608 -21.16 20.97 -29.09
N THR A 609 -22.15 20.37 -29.73
CA THR A 609 -23.43 21.00 -30.08
C THR A 609 -24.59 20.40 -29.28
N PRO A 610 -25.73 21.11 -29.17
CA PRO A 610 -26.93 20.56 -28.53
C PRO A 610 -27.47 19.33 -29.27
N ASP A 611 -28.43 18.65 -28.65
CA ASP A 611 -29.02 17.44 -29.23
C ASP A 611 -29.57 17.70 -30.63
N SER A 612 -29.16 16.89 -31.61
CA SER A 612 -29.55 17.04 -33.01
C SER A 612 -31.08 16.99 -33.23
N ALA A 613 -31.82 16.33 -32.34
CA ALA A 613 -33.28 16.24 -32.37
C ALA A 613 -33.97 17.51 -31.86
N HIS A 614 -33.40 18.18 -30.85
CA HIS A 614 -34.00 19.34 -30.16
C HIS A 614 -33.36 20.68 -30.54
N ARG A 615 -32.09 20.66 -30.97
CA ARG A 615 -31.26 21.78 -31.45
C ARG A 615 -31.06 22.93 -30.45
N ILE A 616 -31.46 22.75 -29.20
CA ILE A 616 -31.22 23.64 -28.06
C ILE A 616 -30.68 22.81 -26.89
N TRP A 617 -29.92 23.43 -25.99
CA TRP A 617 -29.40 22.76 -24.80
C TRP A 617 -30.53 22.36 -23.84
N PRO A 618 -30.39 21.26 -23.07
CA PRO A 618 -31.41 20.80 -22.14
C PRO A 618 -31.83 21.90 -21.17
N ASN A 619 -33.13 21.96 -20.86
CA ASN A 619 -33.64 22.94 -19.89
C ASN A 619 -32.97 22.77 -18.52
N GLY A 620 -32.37 23.85 -18.02
CA GLY A 620 -31.64 23.86 -16.76
C GLY A 620 -30.15 23.49 -16.89
N ALA A 621 -29.62 23.28 -18.09
CA ALA A 621 -28.19 23.11 -18.34
C ALA A 621 -27.40 24.30 -17.76
N ASP A 622 -26.40 23.99 -16.95
CA ASP A 622 -25.68 24.91 -16.08
C ASP A 622 -24.16 24.85 -16.35
N HIS A 623 -23.61 23.64 -16.40
CA HIS A 623 -22.19 23.42 -16.70
C HIS A 623 -21.97 22.15 -17.54
N PHE A 624 -20.81 22.04 -18.17
CA PHE A 624 -20.38 20.90 -18.96
C PHE A 624 -19.09 20.28 -18.41
N VAL A 625 -18.87 19.01 -18.73
CA VAL A 625 -17.62 18.27 -18.52
C VAL A 625 -17.27 17.57 -19.85
N ILE A 626 -16.04 17.74 -20.33
CA ILE A 626 -15.50 17.04 -21.49
C ILE A 626 -14.30 16.21 -21.04
N ASP A 627 -14.34 14.92 -21.33
CA ASP A 627 -13.28 13.95 -21.03
C ASP A 627 -12.62 13.46 -22.32
N VAL A 628 -11.30 13.37 -22.32
CA VAL A 628 -10.49 12.73 -23.37
C VAL A 628 -9.90 11.44 -22.80
N CYS A 629 -10.39 10.30 -23.26
CA CYS A 629 -10.10 8.98 -22.70
C CYS A 629 -9.17 8.18 -23.61
N TYR A 630 -7.98 7.83 -23.12
CA TYR A 630 -7.04 6.93 -23.81
C TYR A 630 -7.23 5.47 -23.36
N PRO A 631 -7.27 4.49 -24.27
CA PRO A 631 -7.24 3.07 -23.92
C PRO A 631 -5.99 2.74 -23.09
N GLY A 632 -6.19 2.40 -21.82
CA GLY A 632 -5.11 2.07 -20.88
C GLY A 632 -4.29 3.26 -20.38
N GLY A 633 -4.82 4.49 -20.47
CA GLY A 633 -4.15 5.73 -20.05
C GLY A 633 -4.94 6.58 -19.05
N THR A 634 -4.42 7.78 -18.74
CA THR A 634 -5.06 8.79 -17.87
C THR A 634 -6.10 9.57 -18.67
N THR A 635 -7.29 9.79 -18.10
CA THR A 635 -8.35 10.64 -18.68
C THR A 635 -8.04 12.11 -18.41
N LEU A 636 -8.16 12.96 -19.44
CA LEU A 636 -8.03 14.41 -19.30
C LEU A 636 -9.41 15.06 -19.30
N THR A 637 -9.74 15.76 -18.22
CA THR A 637 -11.07 16.33 -17.99
C THR A 637 -11.03 17.86 -18.03
N LYS A 638 -11.94 18.48 -18.78
CA LYS A 638 -12.24 19.92 -18.74
C LYS A 638 -13.68 20.18 -18.34
N THR A 639 -13.88 21.12 -17.43
CA THR A 639 -15.20 21.54 -16.95
C THR A 639 -15.38 23.03 -17.20
N GLY A 640 -16.61 23.46 -17.48
CA GLY A 640 -16.92 24.89 -17.68
C GLY A 640 -18.41 25.19 -17.60
N ALA A 641 -18.75 26.47 -17.44
CA ALA A 641 -20.14 26.92 -17.48
C ALA A 641 -20.70 26.85 -18.92
N MET A 642 -22.01 26.68 -19.04
CA MET A 642 -22.66 26.69 -20.35
C MET A 642 -22.50 28.06 -21.04
N PRO A 643 -22.25 28.10 -22.37
CA PRO A 643 -22.12 29.35 -23.11
C PRO A 643 -23.43 30.17 -23.12
N VAL A 644 -23.29 31.50 -23.22
CA VAL A 644 -24.40 32.46 -23.19
C VAL A 644 -25.19 32.40 -24.50
N GLY A 645 -26.17 31.50 -24.58
CA GLY A 645 -27.03 31.30 -25.74
C GLY A 645 -27.52 29.84 -25.84
N GLY A 646 -28.83 29.64 -25.96
CA GLY A 646 -29.47 28.30 -25.84
C GLY A 646 -29.06 27.26 -26.88
N ASP A 647 -28.36 27.65 -27.94
CA ASP A 647 -27.86 26.80 -29.03
C ASP A 647 -26.35 26.96 -29.30
N THR A 648 -25.67 27.82 -28.53
CA THR A 648 -24.26 28.14 -28.78
C THR A 648 -23.38 26.92 -28.50
N PRO A 649 -22.52 26.48 -29.45
CA PRO A 649 -21.66 25.31 -29.24
C PRO A 649 -20.65 25.52 -28.11
N ILE A 650 -20.41 24.48 -27.33
CA ILE A 650 -19.30 24.42 -26.39
C ILE A 650 -18.01 24.23 -27.20
N ARG A 651 -17.02 25.11 -27.00
CA ARG A 651 -15.70 24.98 -27.62
C ARG A 651 -14.65 24.84 -26.54
N VAL A 652 -13.87 23.77 -26.64
CA VAL A 652 -12.84 23.43 -25.67
C VAL A 652 -11.57 23.06 -26.42
N THR A 653 -10.48 23.71 -26.06
CA THR A 653 -9.15 23.41 -26.60
C THR A 653 -8.31 22.80 -25.49
N TYR A 654 -7.73 21.64 -25.75
CA TYR A 654 -6.65 21.05 -24.98
C TYR A 654 -5.35 21.45 -25.67
N SER A 655 -4.55 22.27 -25.01
CA SER A 655 -3.31 22.77 -25.57
C SER A 655 -2.27 22.93 -24.49
N SER A 656 -1.07 23.22 -24.92
CA SER A 656 -0.01 23.64 -24.02
C SER A 656 -0.24 24.95 -23.32
N ASP A 657 -0.77 25.93 -24.04
CA ASP A 657 -1.16 27.22 -23.45
C ASP A 657 -2.18 27.04 -22.32
N THR A 658 -2.95 25.95 -22.37
CA THR A 658 -3.93 25.57 -21.35
C THR A 658 -3.42 24.50 -20.36
N GLY A 659 -2.17 24.03 -20.51
CA GLY A 659 -1.51 23.12 -19.59
C GLY A 659 -1.98 21.65 -19.65
N ASP A 660 -2.70 21.26 -20.70
CA ASP A 660 -3.35 19.94 -20.79
C ASP A 660 -3.35 19.35 -22.21
N ALA A 661 -2.27 19.59 -22.95
CA ALA A 661 -2.03 19.02 -24.27
C ALA A 661 -2.16 17.49 -24.30
N VAL A 662 -2.67 16.96 -25.42
CA VAL A 662 -3.13 15.59 -25.58
C VAL A 662 -2.03 14.71 -26.20
N PRO A 663 -1.66 13.53 -25.67
CA PRO A 663 -0.59 12.69 -26.20
C PRO A 663 -0.71 12.33 -27.70
N ALA A 664 0.34 12.54 -28.48
CA ALA A 664 0.38 12.15 -29.89
C ALA A 664 1.23 10.90 -30.10
N ALA A 665 0.64 9.83 -30.65
CA ALA A 665 1.34 8.59 -30.95
C ALA A 665 0.68 7.84 -32.10
N ARG A 666 1.48 7.47 -33.12
CA ARG A 666 1.01 6.58 -34.20
C ARG A 666 0.57 5.24 -33.63
N GLY A 667 -0.64 4.80 -33.99
CA GLY A 667 -1.23 3.52 -33.56
C GLY A 667 -1.94 3.55 -32.22
N GLN A 668 -2.00 4.70 -31.52
CA GLN A 668 -2.88 4.88 -30.37
C GLN A 668 -4.14 5.62 -30.75
N LYS A 669 -5.17 5.42 -29.93
CA LYS A 669 -6.48 6.05 -30.12
C LYS A 669 -6.96 6.68 -28.82
N PHE A 670 -7.95 7.56 -28.91
CA PHE A 670 -8.65 8.12 -27.77
C PHE A 670 -10.14 8.31 -28.10
N ARG A 671 -10.97 8.57 -27.09
CA ARG A 671 -12.38 8.94 -27.25
C ARG A 671 -12.66 10.25 -26.53
N ILE A 672 -13.64 11.00 -27.03
CA ILE A 672 -14.15 12.21 -26.41
C ILE A 672 -15.51 11.90 -25.80
N VAL A 673 -15.72 12.28 -24.54
CA VAL A 673 -17.00 12.19 -23.86
C VAL A 673 -17.40 13.59 -23.40
N ALA A 674 -18.45 14.18 -23.96
CA ALA A 674 -18.98 15.46 -23.49
C ALA A 674 -20.28 15.24 -22.71
N SER A 675 -20.39 15.87 -21.56
CA SER A 675 -21.47 15.70 -20.59
C SER A 675 -21.99 17.07 -20.18
N VAL A 676 -23.29 17.30 -20.21
CA VAL A 676 -23.95 18.55 -19.84
C VAL A 676 -24.82 18.30 -18.63
N TYR A 677 -24.65 19.12 -17.59
CA TYR A 677 -25.29 18.97 -16.30
C TYR A 677 -26.15 20.18 -15.97
N THR A 678 -27.14 19.97 -15.13
CA THR A 678 -27.89 21.06 -14.47
C THR A 678 -27.22 21.50 -13.17
N ALA A 679 -27.68 22.62 -12.58
CA ALA A 679 -27.15 23.15 -11.32
C ALA A 679 -27.23 22.17 -10.13
N SER A 680 -28.09 21.15 -10.20
CA SER A 680 -28.16 20.06 -9.22
C SER A 680 -27.27 18.86 -9.56
N ASN A 681 -26.29 19.03 -10.46
CA ASN A 681 -25.38 18.00 -11.00
C ASN A 681 -26.10 16.82 -11.67
N TRP A 682 -27.31 17.05 -12.20
CA TRP A 682 -27.99 16.04 -13.01
C TRP A 682 -27.49 16.13 -14.45
N LEU A 683 -26.78 15.09 -14.91
CA LEU A 683 -26.43 14.91 -16.33
C LEU A 683 -27.72 14.92 -17.15
N CYS A 684 -27.92 15.99 -17.90
CA CYS A 684 -29.09 16.26 -18.73
C CYS A 684 -28.80 16.06 -20.22
N GLY A 685 -27.54 15.91 -20.62
CA GLY A 685 -27.20 15.42 -21.96
C GLY A 685 -25.77 14.92 -22.09
N LYS A 686 -25.52 13.98 -23.01
CA LYS A 686 -24.19 13.37 -23.21
C LYS A 686 -23.88 13.07 -24.68
N TRP A 687 -22.65 13.32 -25.11
CA TRP A 687 -22.06 12.88 -26.37
C TRP A 687 -20.87 11.96 -26.09
N VAL A 688 -20.68 10.93 -26.93
CA VAL A 688 -19.49 10.09 -26.95
C VAL A 688 -19.04 9.96 -28.40
N SER A 689 -17.76 10.21 -28.68
CA SER A 689 -17.18 10.02 -30.02
C SER A 689 -16.86 8.55 -30.31
N ASP A 690 -16.66 8.24 -31.59
CA ASP A 690 -15.96 7.03 -32.02
C ASP A 690 -14.48 7.06 -31.57
N GLU A 691 -13.75 5.95 -31.74
CA GLU A 691 -12.30 5.96 -31.50
C GLU A 691 -11.57 6.82 -32.53
N ILE A 692 -10.78 7.76 -32.02
CA ILE A 692 -10.06 8.76 -32.78
C ILE A 692 -8.56 8.44 -32.73
N ASP A 693 -7.89 8.41 -33.88
CA ASP A 693 -6.43 8.23 -33.90
C ASP A 693 -5.72 9.39 -33.20
N ALA A 694 -4.80 9.08 -32.29
CA ALA A 694 -4.03 10.05 -31.52
C ALA A 694 -2.87 10.66 -32.34
N VAL A 695 -3.20 11.14 -33.54
CA VAL A 695 -2.29 11.84 -34.45
C VAL A 695 -2.93 13.16 -34.90
N PRO A 696 -2.14 14.24 -35.05
CA PRO A 696 -2.64 15.50 -35.61
C PRO A 696 -3.30 15.28 -36.97
N ASN A 697 -4.39 16.00 -37.24
CA ASN A 697 -5.05 16.02 -38.55
C ASN A 697 -4.82 17.35 -39.31
N ASP A 698 -4.29 18.38 -38.65
CA ASP A 698 -3.89 19.65 -39.24
C ASP A 698 -2.65 20.22 -38.52
N GLY A 699 -1.46 20.10 -39.15
CA GLY A 699 -0.20 20.55 -38.55
C GLY A 699 0.13 19.83 -37.23
N SER A 700 0.22 20.58 -36.12
CA SER A 700 0.41 20.06 -34.76
C SER A 700 -0.90 19.89 -33.96
N SER A 701 -2.04 20.09 -34.62
CA SER A 701 -3.36 20.16 -33.98
C SER A 701 -4.30 19.08 -34.54
N ARG A 702 -5.29 18.74 -33.74
CA ARG A 702 -6.40 17.86 -34.11
C ARG A 702 -7.72 18.52 -33.75
N SER A 703 -8.73 18.45 -34.62
CA SER A 703 -10.07 18.97 -34.31
C SER A 703 -11.16 17.91 -34.44
N GLU A 704 -12.12 17.92 -33.51
CA GLU A 704 -13.24 16.97 -33.42
C GLU A 704 -14.56 17.67 -33.08
N THR A 705 -15.69 17.12 -33.53
CA THR A 705 -17.02 17.72 -33.33
C THR A 705 -18.10 16.67 -33.07
N GLY A 706 -19.06 16.97 -32.19
CA GLY A 706 -20.27 16.15 -32.04
C GLY A 706 -21.42 16.81 -31.29
N ALA A 707 -22.46 16.03 -31.03
CA ALA A 707 -23.74 16.49 -30.46
C ALA A 707 -24.18 15.60 -29.30
N ILE A 708 -24.71 16.22 -28.24
CA ILE A 708 -25.21 15.48 -27.07
C ILE A 708 -26.53 14.75 -27.36
N THR A 709 -26.90 13.82 -26.50
CA THR A 709 -28.25 13.24 -26.41
C THR A 709 -28.80 13.50 -25.00
N GLU A 710 -30.02 14.01 -24.87
CA GLU A 710 -30.61 14.37 -23.56
C GLU A 710 -30.89 13.14 -22.66
N GLN A 711 -30.85 13.30 -21.32
CA GLN A 711 -31.01 12.20 -20.33
C GLN A 711 -32.22 12.38 -19.36
N VAL A 712 -32.56 11.36 -18.55
CA VAL A 712 -33.85 11.15 -17.82
C VAL A 712 -33.76 11.31 -16.27
N VAL A 713 -34.92 11.57 -15.62
CA VAL A 713 -35.37 11.80 -14.20
C VAL A 713 -34.35 11.64 -13.02
N PRO A 714 -34.31 12.56 -12.02
CA PRO A 714 -33.42 12.50 -10.83
C PRO A 714 -33.83 11.49 -9.72
N LEU A 715 -32.84 11.01 -8.93
CA LEU A 715 -33.04 10.21 -7.70
C LEU A 715 -33.12 11.13 -6.48
N ASP A 716 -33.99 10.79 -5.53
CA ASP A 716 -34.13 11.43 -4.22
C ASP A 716 -34.38 10.40 -3.10
N ALA A 717 -34.52 10.86 -1.86
CA ALA A 717 -34.82 10.01 -0.70
C ALA A 717 -36.18 9.25 -0.80
N ASN A 718 -37.06 9.65 -1.72
CA ASN A 718 -38.36 9.04 -1.96
C ASN A 718 -38.34 8.06 -3.13
N THR A 719 -37.20 7.83 -3.78
CA THR A 719 -37.09 6.89 -4.90
C THR A 719 -37.55 5.51 -4.44
N ARG A 720 -38.46 4.90 -5.20
CA ARG A 720 -38.93 3.52 -4.98
C ARG A 720 -38.78 2.69 -6.25
N TYR A 721 -38.46 1.41 -6.05
CA TYR A 721 -38.25 0.42 -7.08
C TYR A 721 -39.42 -0.55 -7.06
N THR A 722 -40.01 -0.78 -8.23
CA THR A 722 -41.13 -1.71 -8.38
C THR A 722 -40.74 -2.86 -9.30
N HIS A 723 -41.13 -4.07 -8.92
CA HIS A 723 -40.95 -5.26 -9.75
C HIS A 723 -41.76 -5.13 -11.03
N THR A 724 -41.14 -5.38 -12.18
CA THR A 724 -41.82 -5.21 -13.48
C THR A 724 -41.93 -6.52 -14.26
N LYS A 725 -40.85 -7.30 -14.31
CA LYS A 725 -40.79 -8.55 -15.07
C LYS A 725 -39.72 -9.47 -14.52
N LYS A 726 -39.85 -10.77 -14.80
CA LYS A 726 -38.83 -11.79 -14.49
C LYS A 726 -38.62 -12.73 -15.66
N LEU A 727 -37.42 -13.30 -15.76
CA LEU A 727 -37.10 -14.35 -16.72
C LEU A 727 -37.94 -15.59 -16.40
N ASP A 728 -38.56 -16.17 -17.43
CA ASP A 728 -39.31 -17.42 -17.35
C ASP A 728 -38.96 -18.29 -18.57
N PHE A 729 -39.19 -19.59 -18.47
CA PHE A 729 -39.03 -20.54 -19.57
C PHE A 729 -40.38 -21.08 -20.00
N ASP A 730 -40.76 -20.79 -21.25
CA ASP A 730 -41.99 -21.32 -21.82
C ASP A 730 -41.73 -22.70 -22.43
N ALA A 731 -42.22 -23.73 -21.76
CA ALA A 731 -42.10 -25.11 -22.21
C ALA A 731 -42.80 -25.38 -23.55
N ALA A 732 -43.82 -24.59 -23.93
CA ALA A 732 -44.54 -24.76 -25.19
C ALA A 732 -43.71 -24.28 -26.38
N THR A 733 -43.12 -23.09 -26.27
CA THR A 733 -42.24 -22.52 -27.32
C THR A 733 -40.78 -22.98 -27.20
N LYS A 734 -40.44 -23.68 -26.11
CA LYS A 734 -39.06 -24.07 -25.73
C LYS A 734 -38.11 -22.87 -25.71
N GLY A 735 -38.63 -21.71 -25.32
CA GLY A 735 -37.93 -20.44 -25.35
C GLY A 735 -37.97 -19.70 -24.02
N TYR A 736 -36.99 -18.82 -23.81
CA TYR A 736 -36.97 -17.90 -22.67
C TYR A 736 -37.71 -16.62 -23.03
N LEU A 737 -38.42 -16.06 -22.06
CA LEU A 737 -39.14 -14.79 -22.22
C LEU A 737 -39.07 -13.96 -20.93
N TRP A 738 -39.19 -12.63 -21.09
CA TRP A 738 -39.42 -11.75 -19.97
C TRP A 738 -40.90 -11.69 -19.64
N LYS A 739 -41.31 -12.31 -18.52
CA LYS A 739 -42.70 -12.35 -18.07
C LYS A 739 -43.02 -11.13 -17.23
N ALA A 740 -43.87 -10.25 -17.75
CA ALA A 740 -44.37 -9.10 -17.01
C ALA A 740 -45.20 -9.54 -15.79
N THR A 741 -44.89 -9.01 -14.61
CA THR A 741 -45.60 -9.28 -13.37
C THR A 741 -45.24 -8.23 -12.31
N ALA A 742 -46.24 -7.72 -11.61
CA ALA A 742 -46.04 -6.84 -10.46
C ALA A 742 -45.65 -7.61 -9.19
N THR A 743 -45.90 -8.93 -9.15
CA THR A 743 -45.55 -9.78 -8.01
C THR A 743 -44.08 -10.19 -8.09
N ALA A 744 -43.29 -9.74 -7.12
CA ALA A 744 -41.91 -10.14 -6.93
C ALA A 744 -41.79 -11.61 -6.46
N PRO A 745 -40.68 -12.31 -6.78
CA PRO A 745 -40.35 -13.59 -6.16
C PRO A 745 -40.29 -13.48 -4.64
N SER A 746 -40.69 -14.51 -3.90
CA SER A 746 -40.69 -14.50 -2.42
C SER A 746 -39.67 -15.46 -1.79
N GLN A 747 -38.91 -16.18 -2.62
CA GLN A 747 -37.89 -17.15 -2.19
C GLN A 747 -36.66 -16.44 -1.62
N THR A 748 -36.00 -17.10 -0.67
CA THR A 748 -34.89 -16.55 0.12
C THR A 748 -33.75 -17.56 0.23
N THR A 749 -32.71 -17.26 1.02
CA THR A 749 -31.65 -18.23 1.34
C THR A 749 -32.22 -19.57 1.82
N ALA A 750 -33.31 -19.55 2.59
CA ALA A 750 -33.97 -20.74 3.10
C ALA A 750 -34.64 -21.63 2.02
N SER A 751 -34.73 -21.14 0.77
CA SER A 751 -35.28 -21.91 -0.35
C SER A 751 -34.24 -22.80 -1.03
N LEU A 752 -32.95 -22.48 -0.90
CA LEU A 752 -31.86 -23.21 -1.54
C LEU A 752 -31.69 -24.61 -0.94
N ALA A 753 -31.35 -25.59 -1.79
CA ALA A 753 -31.06 -26.98 -1.41
C ALA A 753 -32.14 -27.67 -0.54
N THR A 754 -33.40 -27.21 -0.60
CA THR A 754 -34.53 -27.85 0.07
C THR A 754 -35.10 -29.01 -0.76
N PRO A 755 -35.88 -29.94 -0.16
CA PRO A 755 -36.50 -31.03 -0.93
C PRO A 755 -37.34 -30.50 -2.11
N GLY A 756 -36.98 -30.87 -3.34
CA GLY A 756 -37.62 -30.39 -4.57
C GLY A 756 -36.97 -29.14 -5.20
N GLN A 757 -35.91 -28.60 -4.59
CA GLN A 757 -35.08 -27.52 -5.13
C GLN A 757 -33.67 -28.06 -5.42
N ASP A 758 -33.26 -27.93 -6.68
CA ASP A 758 -31.95 -28.35 -7.19
C ASP A 758 -30.95 -27.20 -7.22
N LEU A 759 -31.41 -25.95 -7.09
CA LEU A 759 -30.55 -24.77 -6.93
C LEU A 759 -29.83 -24.83 -5.57
N VAL A 760 -28.49 -24.69 -5.60
CA VAL A 760 -27.63 -24.83 -4.42
C VAL A 760 -27.02 -23.48 -4.01
N GLU A 761 -26.49 -22.72 -4.97
CA GLU A 761 -25.79 -21.46 -4.69
C GLU A 761 -25.90 -20.48 -5.86
N LEU A 762 -25.83 -19.19 -5.57
CA LEU A 762 -25.87 -18.07 -6.52
C LEU A 762 -24.59 -17.24 -6.37
N THR A 763 -23.70 -17.28 -7.36
CA THR A 763 -22.32 -16.81 -7.19
C THR A 763 -22.10 -15.40 -7.73
N GLY A 764 -22.67 -15.04 -8.88
CA GLY A 764 -22.45 -13.73 -9.50
C GLY A 764 -23.43 -13.37 -10.62
N VAL A 765 -23.63 -12.07 -10.82
CA VAL A 765 -24.31 -11.47 -11.98
C VAL A 765 -23.50 -10.29 -12.51
N THR A 766 -23.38 -10.18 -13.82
CA THR A 766 -22.59 -9.15 -14.52
C THR A 766 -23.37 -8.64 -15.73
N MET A 767 -23.06 -7.43 -16.17
CA MET A 767 -23.73 -6.80 -17.30
C MET A 767 -22.73 -6.20 -18.27
N ASN A 768 -23.04 -6.23 -19.55
CA ASN A 768 -22.52 -5.32 -20.56
C ASN A 768 -23.71 -4.46 -20.98
N ASP A 769 -23.79 -3.25 -20.41
CA ASP A 769 -24.95 -2.37 -20.56
C ASP A 769 -25.14 -1.92 -22.03
N PRO A 770 -24.09 -1.46 -22.74
CA PRO A 770 -24.17 -1.16 -24.16
C PRO A 770 -24.60 -2.37 -25.02
N ALA A 771 -24.01 -3.55 -24.80
CA ALA A 771 -24.40 -4.74 -25.56
C ALA A 771 -25.79 -5.30 -25.20
N HIS A 772 -26.46 -4.73 -24.19
CA HIS A 772 -27.71 -5.24 -23.62
C HIS A 772 -27.61 -6.72 -23.24
N ARG A 773 -26.52 -7.11 -22.57
CA ARG A 773 -26.23 -8.49 -22.14
C ARG A 773 -26.10 -8.60 -20.64
N LEU A 774 -26.73 -9.63 -20.07
CA LEU A 774 -26.60 -10.00 -18.66
C LEU A 774 -26.04 -11.41 -18.54
N GLY A 775 -24.92 -11.57 -17.85
CA GLY A 775 -24.30 -12.84 -17.52
C GLY A 775 -24.54 -13.21 -16.06
N TYR A 776 -24.76 -14.48 -15.75
CA TYR A 776 -24.89 -14.95 -14.37
C TYR A 776 -24.35 -16.36 -14.15
N CYS A 777 -23.91 -16.63 -12.93
CA CYS A 777 -23.32 -17.90 -12.50
C CYS A 777 -24.02 -18.43 -11.24
N TYR A 778 -24.24 -19.74 -11.20
CA TYR A 778 -24.92 -20.44 -10.11
C TYR A 778 -24.49 -21.89 -10.02
N GLN A 779 -24.75 -22.54 -8.89
CA GLN A 779 -24.57 -23.96 -8.67
C GLN A 779 -25.92 -24.66 -8.58
N ALA A 780 -26.09 -25.76 -9.30
CA ALA A 780 -27.31 -26.56 -9.26
C ALA A 780 -27.04 -28.06 -9.46
N ARG A 781 -27.92 -28.90 -8.92
CA ARG A 781 -28.01 -30.34 -9.18
C ARG A 781 -28.73 -30.61 -10.49
N ASN A 782 -28.68 -31.86 -10.95
CA ASN A 782 -29.46 -32.38 -12.08
C ASN A 782 -29.30 -31.59 -13.40
N GLN A 783 -28.17 -30.89 -13.56
CA GLN A 783 -27.85 -30.20 -14.81
C GLN A 783 -27.56 -31.18 -15.95
N ASN A 784 -27.11 -32.40 -15.62
CA ASN A 784 -26.82 -33.48 -16.57
C ASN A 784 -25.86 -33.02 -17.69
N LEU A 785 -24.82 -32.27 -17.31
CA LEU A 785 -23.75 -31.82 -18.19
C LEU A 785 -22.44 -32.57 -17.90
N PRO A 786 -21.52 -32.67 -18.88
CA PRO A 786 -20.15 -33.09 -18.63
C PRO A 786 -19.47 -32.23 -17.56
N MET A 787 -18.66 -32.85 -16.70
CA MET A 787 -17.87 -32.14 -15.69
C MET A 787 -16.58 -31.58 -16.27
N ASP A 788 -15.97 -30.61 -15.61
CA ASP A 788 -14.79 -29.90 -16.06
C ASP A 788 -13.50 -30.75 -16.17
N TYR A 789 -13.46 -31.90 -15.50
CA TYR A 789 -12.35 -32.84 -15.52
C TYR A 789 -12.53 -34.07 -16.44
N ASP A 790 -13.71 -34.31 -17.04
CA ASP A 790 -13.92 -35.42 -18.00
C ASP A 790 -15.13 -35.22 -18.96
N ALA A 791 -15.51 -36.25 -19.71
CA ALA A 791 -16.65 -36.19 -20.66
C ALA A 791 -17.97 -36.73 -20.09
N ALA A 792 -17.99 -37.24 -18.85
CA ALA A 792 -19.15 -37.91 -18.30
C ALA A 792 -20.17 -36.92 -17.73
N SER A 793 -21.42 -37.04 -18.19
CA SER A 793 -22.53 -36.24 -17.68
C SER A 793 -22.97 -36.73 -16.31
N ARG A 794 -23.21 -35.82 -15.37
CA ARG A 794 -23.55 -36.15 -13.97
C ARG A 794 -24.71 -35.30 -13.45
N ALA A 795 -25.39 -35.85 -12.45
CA ALA A 795 -26.46 -35.18 -11.71
C ALA A 795 -25.98 -34.44 -10.44
N ASN A 796 -24.71 -34.63 -10.05
CA ASN A 796 -24.09 -33.98 -8.90
C ASN A 796 -24.16 -32.44 -9.03
N PRO A 797 -24.13 -31.69 -7.90
CA PRO A 797 -24.01 -30.23 -7.95
C PRO A 797 -22.82 -29.79 -8.81
N MET A 798 -23.05 -28.83 -9.70
CA MET A 798 -22.01 -28.24 -10.53
C MET A 798 -22.28 -26.75 -10.74
N TYR A 799 -21.21 -25.98 -10.91
CA TYR A 799 -21.32 -24.57 -11.27
C TYR A 799 -21.50 -24.43 -12.77
N VAL A 800 -22.44 -23.56 -13.16
CA VAL A 800 -22.74 -23.24 -14.56
C VAL A 800 -22.93 -21.73 -14.69
N PHE A 801 -22.83 -21.23 -15.92
CA PHE A 801 -23.08 -19.83 -16.23
C PHE A 801 -23.84 -19.68 -17.54
N ARG A 802 -24.55 -18.57 -17.68
CA ARG A 802 -25.42 -18.25 -18.81
C ARG A 802 -25.32 -16.76 -19.14
N SER A 803 -25.53 -16.42 -20.40
CA SER A 803 -25.65 -15.04 -20.87
C SER A 803 -26.99 -14.86 -21.58
N ILE A 804 -27.74 -13.81 -21.26
CA ILE A 804 -29.05 -13.48 -21.84
C ILE A 804 -29.07 -12.03 -22.32
N SER A 805 -30.04 -11.68 -23.18
CA SER A 805 -30.32 -10.29 -23.54
C SER A 805 -31.24 -9.60 -22.52
N THR A 806 -30.98 -8.32 -22.23
CA THR A 806 -31.87 -7.47 -21.43
C THR A 806 -33.00 -6.84 -22.26
N LEU A 807 -32.94 -6.97 -23.59
CA LEU A 807 -33.99 -6.52 -24.52
C LEU A 807 -35.23 -7.42 -24.42
N VAL A 808 -36.25 -7.10 -25.24
CA VAL A 808 -37.56 -7.78 -25.26
C VAL A 808 -37.42 -9.29 -25.43
N ASN A 809 -36.48 -9.75 -26.26
CA ASN A 809 -36.19 -11.17 -26.46
C ASN A 809 -34.91 -11.59 -25.69
N PRO A 810 -35.02 -12.28 -24.54
CA PRO A 810 -33.85 -12.66 -23.74
C PRO A 810 -32.97 -13.72 -24.42
N MET A 811 -33.46 -14.38 -25.47
CA MET A 811 -32.69 -15.38 -26.22
C MET A 811 -31.75 -14.76 -27.26
N GLU A 812 -31.88 -13.47 -27.54
CA GLU A 812 -31.03 -12.78 -28.50
C GLU A 812 -29.57 -12.79 -28.04
N GLY A 813 -28.67 -13.42 -28.81
CA GLY A 813 -27.26 -13.59 -28.43
C GLY A 813 -27.03 -14.42 -27.15
N MET A 814 -27.99 -15.27 -26.76
CA MET A 814 -27.91 -16.08 -25.54
C MET A 814 -26.82 -17.15 -25.63
N LEU A 815 -26.00 -17.27 -24.57
CA LEU A 815 -24.98 -18.32 -24.41
C LEU A 815 -25.40 -19.29 -23.31
N SER A 816 -25.45 -20.58 -23.64
CA SER A 816 -25.81 -21.67 -22.73
C SER A 816 -24.59 -22.48 -22.26
N PRO A 817 -24.61 -23.05 -21.05
CA PRO A 817 -23.53 -23.91 -20.58
C PRO A 817 -23.55 -25.25 -21.32
N ALA A 818 -22.37 -25.71 -21.74
CA ALA A 818 -22.17 -27.04 -22.32
C ALA A 818 -21.38 -27.98 -21.38
N ARG A 819 -20.92 -27.47 -20.24
CA ARG A 819 -20.09 -28.15 -19.24
C ARG A 819 -20.32 -27.48 -17.87
N GLY A 820 -20.23 -28.26 -16.80
CA GLY A 820 -20.27 -27.78 -15.42
C GLY A 820 -18.90 -27.82 -14.76
N PHE A 821 -18.64 -26.91 -13.82
CA PHE A 821 -17.39 -26.83 -13.05
C PHE A 821 -17.54 -27.45 -11.67
N SER A 822 -16.47 -28.09 -11.21
CA SER A 822 -16.36 -28.65 -9.86
C SER A 822 -15.87 -27.62 -8.83
N LEU A 823 -15.09 -26.65 -9.29
CA LEU A 823 -14.66 -25.47 -8.52
C LEU A 823 -15.45 -24.24 -8.98
N GLN A 824 -15.67 -23.26 -8.09
CA GLN A 824 -16.46 -22.07 -8.41
C GLN A 824 -15.77 -21.20 -9.49
N PRO A 825 -16.37 -21.02 -10.68
CA PRO A 825 -15.91 -20.08 -11.68
C PRO A 825 -16.46 -18.67 -11.39
N GLN A 826 -16.01 -17.68 -12.18
CA GLN A 826 -16.52 -16.32 -12.17
C GLN A 826 -16.84 -15.86 -13.59
N ILE A 827 -17.75 -14.89 -13.73
CA ILE A 827 -18.08 -14.25 -15.01
C ILE A 827 -18.09 -12.74 -14.83
N ALA A 828 -17.41 -12.02 -15.72
CA ALA A 828 -17.28 -10.58 -15.65
C ALA A 828 -17.33 -9.97 -17.05
N TYR A 829 -18.26 -9.06 -17.26
CA TYR A 829 -18.44 -8.33 -18.51
C TYR A 829 -17.95 -6.89 -18.36
N ASP A 830 -17.54 -6.29 -19.47
CA ASP A 830 -17.24 -4.87 -19.53
C ASP A 830 -18.54 -4.08 -19.43
N HIS A 831 -18.83 -3.60 -18.22
CA HIS A 831 -20.06 -2.87 -17.91
C HIS A 831 -20.22 -1.62 -18.78
N PHE A 832 -19.11 -0.95 -19.11
CA PHE A 832 -19.08 0.33 -19.82
C PHE A 832 -18.63 0.20 -21.28
N GLY A 833 -18.74 -0.99 -21.89
CA GLY A 833 -18.22 -1.30 -23.22
C GLY A 833 -18.65 -0.37 -24.36
N SER A 834 -18.29 -0.72 -25.59
CA SER A 834 -18.56 0.09 -26.78
C SER A 834 -19.53 -0.60 -27.76
N GLU A 835 -20.50 0.15 -28.26
CA GLU A 835 -21.34 -0.18 -29.41
C GLU A 835 -20.81 0.55 -30.65
N THR A 836 -20.93 -0.03 -31.84
CA THR A 836 -20.78 0.70 -33.10
C THR A 836 -22.01 1.57 -33.37
N ALA A 837 -21.88 2.54 -34.29
CA ALA A 837 -22.97 3.45 -34.68
C ALA A 837 -24.25 2.75 -35.22
N ASP A 838 -24.18 1.46 -35.57
CA ASP A 838 -25.32 0.64 -36.01
C ASP A 838 -25.94 -0.21 -34.88
N GLY A 839 -25.50 -0.02 -33.63
CA GLY A 839 -25.99 -0.77 -32.46
C GLY A 839 -25.45 -2.19 -32.37
N SER A 840 -24.45 -2.57 -33.19
CA SER A 840 -23.77 -3.85 -33.06
C SER A 840 -22.64 -3.79 -32.01
N VAL A 841 -22.38 -4.91 -31.35
CA VAL A 841 -21.33 -5.01 -30.33
C VAL A 841 -19.97 -4.98 -31.03
N ILE A 842 -19.08 -4.05 -30.66
CA ILE A 842 -17.73 -3.98 -31.25
C ILE A 842 -16.98 -5.30 -31.00
N SER A 843 -16.44 -5.90 -32.07
CA SER A 843 -15.50 -7.02 -31.93
C SER A 843 -14.26 -6.54 -31.16
N GLY A 844 -14.11 -6.99 -29.91
CA GLY A 844 -13.04 -6.50 -29.02
C GLY A 844 -13.49 -6.14 -27.60
N ALA A 845 -14.80 -6.16 -27.31
CA ALA A 845 -15.30 -5.96 -25.94
C ALA A 845 -14.70 -6.99 -24.95
N GLN A 846 -14.19 -6.49 -23.83
CA GLN A 846 -13.46 -7.27 -22.82
C GLN A 846 -14.43 -7.99 -21.88
N ASN A 847 -15.03 -9.08 -22.36
CA ASN A 847 -15.93 -9.92 -21.56
C ASN A 847 -15.27 -11.26 -21.29
N PHE A 848 -15.38 -11.77 -20.07
CA PHE A 848 -14.63 -12.94 -19.64
C PHE A 848 -15.40 -13.88 -18.72
N TYR A 849 -14.96 -15.14 -18.71
CA TYR A 849 -15.21 -16.07 -17.62
C TYR A 849 -13.88 -16.61 -17.09
N LEU A 850 -13.87 -16.98 -15.81
CA LEU A 850 -12.73 -17.59 -15.15
C LEU A 850 -12.83 -19.11 -15.23
N ASP A 851 -11.84 -19.71 -15.86
CA ASP A 851 -11.72 -21.14 -16.08
C ASP A 851 -10.87 -21.80 -14.99
N THR A 852 -11.49 -22.65 -14.18
CA THR A 852 -10.84 -23.27 -13.00
C THR A 852 -10.24 -24.64 -13.26
N ARG A 853 -10.34 -25.16 -14.50
CA ARG A 853 -9.95 -26.56 -14.83
C ARG A 853 -8.50 -26.89 -14.57
N THR A 854 -7.63 -25.93 -14.75
CA THR A 854 -6.17 -26.08 -14.62
C THR A 854 -5.68 -25.94 -13.18
N TYR A 855 -6.54 -25.53 -12.24
CA TYR A 855 -6.07 -25.18 -10.89
C TYR A 855 -5.47 -26.39 -10.17
N GLY A 856 -6.09 -27.56 -10.26
CA GLY A 856 -5.62 -28.76 -9.57
C GLY A 856 -4.22 -29.23 -10.00
N CYS A 857 -3.76 -28.86 -11.20
CA CYS A 857 -2.44 -29.24 -11.72
C CYS A 857 -1.43 -28.08 -11.75
N THR A 858 -1.87 -26.83 -11.88
CA THR A 858 -1.00 -25.66 -12.03
C THR A 858 -1.07 -24.67 -10.87
N GLY A 859 -2.09 -24.75 -10.02
CA GLY A 859 -2.41 -23.72 -9.03
C GLY A 859 -2.96 -22.42 -9.65
N LEU A 860 -3.30 -22.41 -10.94
CA LEU A 860 -3.78 -21.22 -11.66
C LEU A 860 -5.16 -21.45 -12.28
N THR A 861 -5.98 -20.40 -12.25
CA THR A 861 -7.25 -20.29 -12.99
C THR A 861 -7.08 -19.28 -14.12
N HIS A 862 -7.63 -19.54 -15.31
CA HIS A 862 -7.36 -18.73 -16.51
C HIS A 862 -8.56 -17.89 -16.94
N LEU A 863 -8.29 -16.65 -17.31
CA LEU A 863 -9.28 -15.74 -17.88
C LEU A 863 -9.50 -16.03 -19.36
N ARG A 864 -10.74 -16.36 -19.75
CA ARG A 864 -11.12 -16.73 -21.11
C ARG A 864 -12.15 -15.75 -21.66
N ARG A 865 -12.01 -15.41 -22.94
CA ARG A 865 -12.93 -14.45 -23.60
C ARG A 865 -14.33 -15.04 -23.77
N VAL A 866 -15.33 -14.22 -23.50
CA VAL A 866 -16.73 -14.45 -23.85
C VAL A 866 -17.06 -13.56 -25.05
N ASP A 867 -17.48 -14.18 -26.15
CA ASP A 867 -17.88 -13.46 -27.35
C ASP A 867 -19.39 -13.16 -27.31
N LEU A 868 -19.75 -11.89 -27.12
CA LEU A 868 -21.15 -11.46 -27.06
C LEU A 868 -21.71 -11.03 -28.43
N ALA A 869 -20.84 -10.91 -29.45
CA ALA A 869 -21.17 -10.37 -30.77
C ALA A 869 -21.62 -11.46 -31.78
N ALA A 870 -21.64 -12.73 -31.39
CA ALA A 870 -21.82 -13.82 -32.36
C ALA A 870 -23.30 -14.13 -32.67
N ASN A 871 -23.64 -14.07 -33.96
CA ASN A 871 -24.82 -14.74 -34.58
C ASN A 871 -24.59 -16.25 -34.83
N GLY A 872 -23.56 -16.86 -34.20
CA GLY A 872 -23.09 -18.23 -34.47
C GLY A 872 -23.29 -19.21 -33.30
N ASP A 873 -22.26 -19.35 -32.44
CA ASP A 873 -22.23 -20.31 -31.33
C ASP A 873 -23.16 -19.89 -30.18
N ARG A 874 -24.10 -20.75 -29.79
CA ARG A 874 -25.01 -20.54 -28.65
C ARG A 874 -24.48 -21.11 -27.33
N VAL A 875 -23.18 -21.37 -27.25
CA VAL A 875 -22.51 -21.99 -26.08
C VAL A 875 -21.16 -21.32 -25.81
N PHE A 876 -20.71 -21.40 -24.57
CA PHE A 876 -19.37 -20.95 -24.19
C PHE A 876 -18.28 -21.87 -24.78
N ARG A 877 -17.11 -21.29 -25.09
CA ARG A 877 -15.96 -22.03 -25.64
C ARG A 877 -15.06 -22.54 -24.54
N TYR A 878 -15.02 -23.86 -24.35
CA TYR A 878 -14.24 -24.51 -23.29
C TYR A 878 -12.94 -25.14 -23.80
N ASP A 879 -12.68 -25.21 -25.09
CA ASP A 879 -11.50 -25.87 -25.67
C ASP A 879 -10.29 -24.94 -25.86
N SER A 880 -10.42 -23.65 -25.54
CA SER A 880 -9.33 -22.68 -25.64
C SER A 880 -8.19 -23.00 -24.69
N THR A 881 -6.97 -23.09 -25.23
CA THR A 881 -5.70 -23.10 -24.49
C THR A 881 -5.05 -21.70 -24.42
N GLN A 882 -5.79 -20.68 -24.85
CA GLN A 882 -5.35 -19.28 -24.84
C GLN A 882 -5.99 -18.53 -23.67
N SER A 883 -5.20 -17.68 -23.01
CA SER A 883 -5.56 -16.96 -21.81
C SER A 883 -5.28 -15.47 -21.96
N TRP A 884 -6.11 -14.65 -21.32
CA TRP A 884 -5.87 -13.21 -21.14
C TRP A 884 -5.16 -12.89 -19.82
N GLY A 885 -4.85 -13.91 -19.03
CA GLY A 885 -4.20 -13.81 -17.74
C GLY A 885 -4.76 -14.83 -16.74
N ALA A 886 -4.11 -14.96 -15.59
CA ALA A 886 -4.43 -15.99 -14.61
C ALA A 886 -4.52 -15.47 -13.18
N PHE A 887 -5.30 -16.14 -12.34
CA PHE A 887 -5.40 -15.88 -10.89
C PHE A 887 -4.90 -17.08 -10.11
N GLY A 888 -4.04 -16.83 -9.12
CA GLY A 888 -3.44 -17.83 -8.22
C GLY A 888 -4.27 -18.13 -6.95
N PHE A 889 -5.56 -17.80 -6.95
CA PHE A 889 -6.48 -18.01 -5.82
C PHE A 889 -7.70 -18.80 -6.27
N LEU A 890 -8.22 -19.67 -5.38
CA LEU A 890 -9.56 -20.23 -5.52
C LEU A 890 -10.57 -19.43 -4.70
N GLY A 891 -11.86 -19.62 -5.00
CA GLY A 891 -12.93 -19.04 -4.19
C GLY A 891 -13.02 -17.52 -4.29
N LEU A 892 -12.64 -16.94 -5.43
CA LEU A 892 -12.87 -15.52 -5.69
C LEU A 892 -14.37 -15.21 -5.52
N HIS A 893 -14.69 -14.18 -4.73
CA HIS A 893 -16.07 -13.85 -4.38
C HIS A 893 -16.73 -12.92 -5.39
N ALA A 894 -15.96 -12.01 -6.00
CA ALA A 894 -16.41 -11.13 -7.08
C ALA A 894 -15.26 -10.87 -8.07
N MET A 895 -15.62 -10.58 -9.33
CA MET A 895 -14.71 -10.24 -10.41
C MET A 895 -15.38 -9.21 -11.34
N VAL A 896 -14.66 -8.16 -11.73
CA VAL A 896 -15.14 -7.15 -12.69
C VAL A 896 -14.08 -6.81 -13.72
N VAL A 897 -14.53 -6.25 -14.83
CA VAL A 897 -13.66 -5.69 -15.86
C VAL A 897 -13.60 -4.18 -15.67
N HIS A 898 -12.38 -3.64 -15.60
CA HIS A 898 -12.12 -2.22 -15.52
C HIS A 898 -11.97 -1.64 -16.94
N PRO A 899 -12.55 -0.47 -17.24
CA PRO A 899 -12.45 0.18 -18.57
C PRO A 899 -11.03 0.53 -19.02
N ASN A 900 -10.03 0.39 -18.15
CA ASN A 900 -8.62 0.72 -18.42
C ASN A 900 -7.80 -0.53 -18.78
N GLY A 901 -8.46 -1.63 -19.15
CA GLY A 901 -7.79 -2.88 -19.52
C GLY A 901 -7.29 -3.69 -18.33
N TYR A 902 -8.02 -3.67 -17.21
CA TYR A 902 -7.72 -4.51 -16.05
C TYR A 902 -8.89 -5.43 -15.73
N VAL A 903 -8.61 -6.56 -15.11
CA VAL A 903 -9.61 -7.39 -14.43
C VAL A 903 -9.28 -7.42 -12.95
N VAL A 904 -10.28 -7.14 -12.14
CA VAL A 904 -10.13 -7.00 -10.69
C VAL A 904 -11.01 -8.03 -10.01
N ALA A 905 -10.46 -8.74 -9.03
CA ALA A 905 -11.17 -9.74 -8.26
C ALA A 905 -10.88 -9.62 -6.77
N VAL A 906 -11.76 -10.17 -5.92
CA VAL A 906 -11.52 -10.24 -4.47
C VAL A 906 -11.61 -11.66 -3.93
N SER A 907 -10.78 -11.97 -2.93
CA SER A 907 -10.85 -13.20 -2.14
C SER A 907 -11.25 -12.86 -0.71
N TYR A 908 -12.37 -13.43 -0.25
CA TYR A 908 -12.86 -13.25 1.11
C TYR A 908 -11.94 -13.87 2.17
N HIS A 909 -11.44 -15.09 1.90
CA HIS A 909 -10.65 -15.84 2.88
C HIS A 909 -9.23 -15.30 3.04
N ASP A 910 -8.69 -14.72 1.97
CA ASP A 910 -7.32 -14.20 1.96
C ASP A 910 -7.25 -12.68 2.24
N ASP A 911 -8.40 -12.01 2.37
CA ASP A 911 -8.52 -10.55 2.47
C ASP A 911 -7.77 -9.81 1.33
N LYS A 912 -7.89 -10.33 0.10
CA LYS A 912 -7.16 -9.84 -1.08
C LYS A 912 -8.03 -9.15 -2.12
N LEU A 913 -7.45 -8.14 -2.76
CA LEU A 913 -7.86 -7.52 -4.02
C LEU A 913 -6.84 -7.90 -5.10
N ALA A 914 -7.16 -8.82 -6.01
CA ALA A 914 -6.28 -9.19 -7.11
C ALA A 914 -6.52 -8.30 -8.33
N ILE A 915 -5.46 -7.71 -8.89
CA ILE A 915 -5.52 -6.86 -10.09
C ILE A 915 -4.69 -7.48 -11.20
N LEU A 916 -5.33 -7.76 -12.33
CA LEU A 916 -4.72 -8.30 -13.55
C LEU A 916 -4.72 -7.23 -14.63
N LYS A 917 -3.56 -6.86 -15.16
CA LYS A 917 -3.46 -6.06 -16.39
C LYS A 917 -3.63 -6.97 -17.60
N LEU A 918 -4.56 -6.64 -18.48
CA LEU A 918 -4.81 -7.43 -19.68
C LEU A 918 -3.70 -7.19 -20.73
N PRO A 919 -3.19 -8.26 -21.37
CA PRO A 919 -2.29 -8.14 -22.51
C PRO A 919 -3.03 -7.54 -23.71
N THR A 920 -2.30 -7.06 -24.71
CA THR A 920 -2.89 -6.53 -25.95
C THR A 920 -3.52 -7.62 -26.82
N ALA A 921 -3.14 -8.88 -26.61
CA ALA A 921 -3.70 -10.05 -27.26
C ALA A 921 -3.67 -11.26 -26.32
N GLN A 922 -4.52 -12.26 -26.59
CA GLN A 922 -4.46 -13.54 -25.87
C GLN A 922 -3.11 -14.23 -26.07
N VAL A 923 -2.65 -14.93 -25.04
CA VAL A 923 -1.38 -15.65 -25.00
C VAL A 923 -1.59 -17.11 -24.61
N SER A 924 -0.56 -17.94 -24.69
CA SER A 924 -0.61 -19.30 -24.16
C SER A 924 -0.83 -19.28 -22.63
N GLU A 925 -1.39 -20.34 -22.05
CA GLU A 925 -1.54 -20.45 -20.59
C GLU A 925 -0.20 -20.33 -19.83
N ALA A 926 0.88 -20.86 -20.40
CA ALA A 926 2.22 -20.80 -19.81
C ALA A 926 2.78 -19.36 -19.79
N ASP A 927 2.38 -18.55 -20.77
CA ASP A 927 2.83 -17.16 -20.91
C ASP A 927 1.83 -16.14 -20.33
N ALA A 928 0.75 -16.63 -19.71
CA ALA A 928 -0.33 -15.79 -19.22
C ALA A 928 0.14 -14.88 -18.07
N PRO A 929 -0.08 -13.56 -18.14
CA PRO A 929 0.24 -12.68 -17.02
C PRO A 929 -0.59 -13.06 -15.80
N GLN A 930 0.02 -13.07 -14.62
CA GLN A 930 -0.68 -13.39 -13.39
C GLN A 930 -1.21 -12.13 -12.71
N ALA A 931 -2.39 -12.24 -12.11
CA ALA A 931 -2.98 -11.19 -11.29
C ALA A 931 -2.11 -10.95 -10.06
N LEU A 932 -1.81 -9.68 -9.78
CA LEU A 932 -1.07 -9.30 -8.59
C LEU A 932 -2.05 -9.18 -7.41
N PRO A 933 -1.82 -9.89 -6.30
CA PRO A 933 -2.61 -9.77 -5.09
C PRO A 933 -2.25 -8.50 -4.32
N HIS A 934 -3.26 -7.66 -4.10
CA HIS A 934 -3.22 -6.46 -3.28
C HIS A 934 -4.10 -6.60 -2.03
N CYS A 935 -4.03 -5.59 -1.15
CA CYS A 935 -4.51 -5.58 0.24
C CYS A 935 -4.07 -6.76 1.14
N GLY A 936 -4.28 -6.64 2.45
CA GLY A 936 -4.15 -7.74 3.41
C GLY A 936 -5.16 -7.55 4.53
N SER A 937 -5.22 -8.48 5.48
CA SER A 937 -6.22 -8.45 6.55
C SER A 937 -6.04 -7.23 7.47
N GLY A 938 -7.11 -6.46 7.70
CA GLY A 938 -7.12 -5.41 8.70
C GLY A 938 -8.24 -4.39 8.56
N VAL A 939 -8.28 -3.47 9.53
CA VAL A 939 -9.31 -2.42 9.64
C VAL A 939 -8.86 -1.06 9.09
N ARG A 940 -7.59 -0.92 8.71
CA ARG A 940 -7.02 0.33 8.17
C ARG A 940 -7.40 0.51 6.70
N GLU A 941 -7.37 1.75 6.22
CA GLU A 941 -7.38 2.03 4.77
C GLU A 941 -6.17 1.36 4.09
N GLY A 942 -6.39 0.70 2.97
CA GLY A 942 -5.40 -0.14 2.26
C GLY A 942 -5.42 -1.61 2.68
N LEU A 943 -6.11 -1.94 3.78
CA LEU A 943 -6.36 -3.30 4.24
C LEU A 943 -7.83 -3.65 4.05
N LEU A 944 -8.14 -4.94 3.92
CA LEU A 944 -9.50 -5.45 3.73
C LEU A 944 -9.87 -6.40 4.87
N GLY A 945 -11.17 -6.53 5.12
CA GLY A 945 -11.73 -7.51 6.05
C GLY A 945 -13.00 -8.12 5.49
N GLY A 946 -12.89 -9.35 4.99
CA GLY A 946 -13.93 -10.12 4.34
C GLY A 946 -14.53 -9.41 3.12
N PRO A 947 -13.75 -9.13 2.05
CA PRO A 947 -14.30 -8.55 0.83
C PRO A 947 -15.23 -9.54 0.12
N VAL A 948 -16.45 -9.11 -0.20
CA VAL A 948 -17.52 -10.00 -0.75
C VAL A 948 -18.13 -9.52 -2.06
N GLY A 949 -17.96 -8.24 -2.41
CA GLY A 949 -18.47 -7.66 -3.64
C GLY A 949 -17.54 -6.55 -4.13
N LEU A 950 -17.54 -6.29 -5.42
CA LEU A 950 -16.79 -5.16 -5.98
C LEU A 950 -17.45 -4.64 -7.26
N THR A 951 -17.30 -3.35 -7.53
CA THR A 951 -17.82 -2.69 -8.73
C THR A 951 -16.88 -1.57 -9.20
N ILE A 952 -17.02 -1.11 -10.44
CA ILE A 952 -16.20 -0.02 -11.00
C ILE A 952 -17.10 1.17 -11.28
N SER A 953 -16.74 2.32 -10.73
CA SER A 953 -17.36 3.60 -11.06
C SER A 953 -16.92 4.10 -12.43
N LEU A 954 -17.71 5.00 -13.04
CA LEU A 954 -17.40 5.53 -14.38
C LEU A 954 -16.06 6.26 -14.44
N ASP A 955 -15.63 6.87 -13.33
CA ASP A 955 -14.33 7.54 -13.19
C ASP A 955 -13.18 6.58 -12.82
N GLY A 956 -13.40 5.27 -12.91
CA GLY A 956 -12.36 4.25 -12.74
C GLY A 956 -11.97 3.95 -11.29
N ARG A 957 -12.75 4.38 -10.29
CA ARG A 957 -12.56 3.87 -8.92
C ARG A 957 -13.10 2.46 -8.81
N ILE A 958 -12.30 1.57 -8.23
CA ILE A 958 -12.70 0.25 -7.78
C ILE A 958 -13.35 0.40 -6.40
N LEU A 959 -14.61 0.01 -6.25
CA LEU A 959 -15.31 0.02 -4.97
C LEU A 959 -15.42 -1.41 -4.46
N VAL A 960 -14.91 -1.69 -3.26
CA VAL A 960 -14.92 -3.01 -2.63
C VAL A 960 -15.86 -3.00 -1.42
N LEU A 961 -16.79 -3.94 -1.39
CA LEU A 961 -17.72 -4.17 -0.27
C LEU A 961 -17.13 -5.19 0.71
N GLU A 962 -16.94 -4.79 1.95
CA GLU A 962 -16.36 -5.59 3.04
C GLU A 962 -17.45 -5.99 4.03
N ARG A 963 -17.63 -7.31 4.20
CA ARG A 963 -18.63 -7.87 5.13
C ARG A 963 -18.16 -7.80 6.58
N THR A 964 -16.92 -8.20 6.87
CA THR A 964 -16.40 -8.26 8.25
C THR A 964 -16.20 -6.86 8.82
N ASN A 965 -15.63 -5.95 8.02
CA ASN A 965 -15.44 -4.55 8.41
C ASN A 965 -16.72 -3.71 8.29
N ALA A 966 -17.79 -4.23 7.67
CA ALA A 966 -19.04 -3.51 7.43
C ALA A 966 -18.82 -2.13 6.79
N ARG A 967 -18.09 -2.10 5.68
CA ARG A 967 -17.73 -0.87 4.97
C ARG A 967 -17.64 -1.09 3.47
N ILE A 968 -17.62 0.02 2.72
CA ILE A 968 -17.11 0.06 1.35
C ILE A 968 -15.77 0.77 1.37
N GLN A 969 -14.83 0.33 0.55
CA GLN A 969 -13.54 1.00 0.38
C GLN A 969 -13.25 1.24 -1.10
N ALA A 970 -12.78 2.44 -1.44
CA ALA A 970 -12.44 2.84 -2.79
C ALA A 970 -10.94 2.70 -3.06
N PHE A 971 -10.58 2.22 -4.25
CA PHE A 971 -9.20 2.02 -4.71
C PHE A 971 -9.00 2.49 -6.16
N ASP A 972 -7.77 2.85 -6.50
CA ASP A 972 -7.34 3.03 -7.89
C ASP A 972 -6.85 1.69 -8.49
N THR A 973 -6.46 1.70 -9.77
CA THR A 973 -5.94 0.50 -10.47
C THR A 973 -4.59 -0.01 -9.96
N GLN A 974 -3.98 0.67 -8.98
CA GLN A 974 -2.77 0.24 -8.28
C GLN A 974 -3.08 -0.27 -6.86
N ALA A 975 -4.36 -0.41 -6.51
CA ALA A 975 -4.85 -0.75 -5.17
C ALA A 975 -4.44 0.26 -4.09
N ASN A 976 -4.20 1.52 -4.45
CA ASN A 976 -4.06 2.58 -3.46
C ASN A 976 -5.47 3.08 -3.05
N PRO A 977 -5.76 3.22 -1.74
CA PRO A 977 -7.02 3.76 -1.25
C PRO A 977 -7.33 5.16 -1.81
N VAL A 978 -8.53 5.38 -2.33
CA VAL A 978 -8.93 6.67 -2.95
C VAL A 978 -9.85 7.43 -2.01
N ARG A 979 -9.42 8.62 -1.56
CA ARG A 979 -10.20 9.46 -0.64
C ARG A 979 -11.33 10.18 -1.36
N CYS A 980 -12.48 9.54 -1.48
CA CYS A 980 -13.65 10.10 -2.18
C CYS A 980 -14.92 10.18 -1.34
N PHE A 981 -14.95 9.54 -0.17
CA PHE A 981 -16.13 9.55 0.70
C PHE A 981 -16.06 10.68 1.72
N SER A 982 -17.21 11.25 2.07
CA SER A 982 -17.32 12.27 3.10
C SER A 982 -17.06 11.66 4.48
N GLY A 983 -15.95 12.05 5.10
CA GLY A 983 -15.63 11.75 6.49
C GLY A 983 -16.46 12.57 7.47
N THR A 984 -16.43 12.19 8.74
CA THR A 984 -17.21 12.88 9.79
C THR A 984 -16.56 14.17 10.31
N LEU A 985 -15.25 14.34 10.08
CA LEU A 985 -14.55 15.56 10.46
C LEU A 985 -14.88 16.65 9.44
N GLU A 986 -15.64 17.65 9.90
CA GLU A 986 -15.99 18.85 9.14
C GLU A 986 -15.88 20.06 10.05
N PHE A 987 -15.31 21.15 9.54
CA PHE A 987 -15.22 22.43 10.24
C PHE A 987 -15.30 23.59 9.24
N SER A 988 -15.52 24.79 9.74
CA SER A 988 -15.54 26.00 8.91
C SER A 988 -14.67 27.08 9.53
N VAL A 989 -13.99 27.83 8.68
CA VAL A 989 -13.16 28.97 9.06
C VAL A 989 -13.60 30.20 8.28
N ALA A 990 -13.40 31.39 8.85
CA ALA A 990 -13.55 32.62 8.11
C ALA A 990 -12.53 32.62 6.95
N ASP A 991 -12.90 33.18 5.80
CA ASP A 991 -12.04 33.20 4.62
C ASP A 991 -10.72 33.91 4.93
N GLY A 992 -10.77 35.20 5.31
CA GLY A 992 -9.57 35.92 5.76
C GLY A 992 -8.41 35.87 4.78
N ASP A 993 -8.72 35.92 3.48
CA ASP A 993 -7.84 35.76 2.31
C ASP A 993 -7.36 34.32 2.00
N LEU A 994 -7.75 33.31 2.79
CA LEU A 994 -7.38 31.91 2.54
C LEU A 994 -7.83 31.41 1.16
N ALA A 995 -8.99 31.82 0.65
CA ALA A 995 -9.44 31.45 -0.70
C ALA A 995 -8.43 31.87 -1.78
N ALA A 996 -7.94 33.12 -1.71
CA ALA A 996 -6.96 33.66 -2.65
C ALA A 996 -5.56 33.05 -2.47
N GLU A 997 -5.23 32.55 -1.27
CA GLU A 997 -4.02 31.79 -1.01
C GLU A 997 -4.11 30.36 -1.58
N LEU A 998 -5.25 29.70 -1.38
CA LEU A 998 -5.52 28.37 -1.93
C LEU A 998 -5.53 28.40 -3.47
N ASP A 999 -6.07 29.46 -4.09
CA ASP A 999 -5.99 29.66 -5.55
C ASP A 999 -4.56 29.75 -6.08
N ARG A 1000 -3.61 30.21 -5.26
CA ARG A 1000 -2.17 30.23 -5.59
C ARG A 1000 -1.46 28.93 -5.25
N GLY A 1001 -2.17 27.93 -4.73
CA GLY A 1001 -1.61 26.69 -4.22
C GLY A 1001 -0.72 26.88 -2.98
N ALA A 1002 -0.85 28.02 -2.27
CA ALA A 1002 0.06 28.40 -1.20
C ALA A 1002 -0.29 27.69 0.12
N VAL A 1003 0.75 27.27 0.85
CA VAL A 1003 0.64 26.76 2.22
C VAL A 1003 1.10 27.87 3.16
N THR A 1004 0.17 28.48 3.87
CA THR A 1004 0.45 29.62 4.75
C THR A 1004 0.32 29.25 6.23
N PRO A 1005 0.97 29.99 7.14
CA PRO A 1005 0.78 29.79 8.58
C PRO A 1005 -0.69 29.86 9.03
N ALA A 1006 -1.53 30.66 8.36
CA ALA A 1006 -2.96 30.75 8.63
C ALA A 1006 -3.69 29.43 8.30
N LEU A 1007 -3.35 28.78 7.19
CA LEU A 1007 -3.88 27.46 6.84
C LEU A 1007 -3.43 26.40 7.85
N LEU A 1008 -2.15 26.41 8.25
CA LEU A 1008 -1.62 25.48 9.25
C LEU A 1008 -2.28 25.66 10.61
N GLN A 1009 -2.51 26.91 11.03
CA GLN A 1009 -3.27 27.23 12.24
C GLN A 1009 -4.72 26.74 12.16
N ALA A 1010 -5.40 26.95 11.02
CA ALA A 1010 -6.76 26.47 10.81
C ALA A 1010 -6.84 24.94 10.97
N LEU A 1011 -5.89 24.19 10.42
CA LEU A 1011 -5.80 22.74 10.59
C LEU A 1011 -5.50 22.36 12.04
N GLN A 1012 -4.51 22.98 12.68
CA GLN A 1012 -4.14 22.71 14.08
C GLN A 1012 -5.34 22.87 15.03
N LEU A 1013 -6.10 23.96 14.89
CA LEU A 1013 -7.18 24.26 15.82
C LEU A 1013 -8.44 23.41 15.62
N ASN A 1014 -8.65 22.85 14.42
CA ASN A 1014 -9.88 22.13 14.09
C ASN A 1014 -9.71 20.62 13.91
N VAL A 1015 -8.50 20.12 13.64
CA VAL A 1015 -8.22 18.69 13.59
C VAL A 1015 -7.88 18.22 15.00
N PRO A 1016 -8.67 17.33 15.63
CA PRO A 1016 -8.37 16.85 16.97
C PRO A 1016 -7.14 15.93 16.95
N ALA A 1017 -6.28 16.06 17.97
CA ALA A 1017 -5.06 15.26 18.05
C ALA A 1017 -5.29 13.88 18.69
N GLY A 1018 -6.20 13.77 19.67
CA GLY A 1018 -6.50 12.54 20.40
C GLY A 1018 -7.81 11.82 20.06
N LYS A 1019 -8.20 10.87 20.92
CA LYS A 1019 -9.29 9.87 20.80
C LYS A 1019 -10.61 10.45 20.24
N ALA A 1020 -10.85 10.27 18.95
CA ALA A 1020 -12.01 10.88 18.28
C ALA A 1020 -13.27 9.99 18.20
N SER A 1021 -13.20 8.67 18.44
CA SER A 1021 -14.38 7.79 18.29
C SER A 1021 -14.23 6.40 18.90
N ALA A 1022 -15.36 5.78 19.29
CA ALA A 1022 -15.48 4.36 19.63
C ALA A 1022 -15.73 3.46 18.40
N ASN A 1023 -15.87 4.02 17.19
CA ASN A 1023 -16.15 3.26 15.97
C ASN A 1023 -14.87 2.71 15.32
N ALA A 1024 -14.87 1.40 15.03
CA ALA A 1024 -13.74 0.67 14.45
C ALA A 1024 -13.28 1.13 13.04
N CYS A 1025 -14.11 1.88 12.29
CA CYS A 1025 -13.81 2.34 10.93
C CYS A 1025 -13.19 3.74 10.86
N GLN A 1026 -12.93 4.39 12.00
CA GLN A 1026 -12.18 5.65 12.05
C GLN A 1026 -10.89 5.45 12.83
N PRO A 1027 -9.76 6.02 12.38
CA PRO A 1027 -8.53 5.95 13.15
C PRO A 1027 -8.77 6.55 14.54
N ARG A 1028 -8.44 5.79 15.58
CA ARG A 1028 -8.54 6.22 16.99
C ARG A 1028 -7.76 7.53 17.23
N TYR A 1029 -6.79 7.87 16.39
CA TYR A 1029 -5.95 9.07 16.46
C TYR A 1029 -5.78 9.66 15.04
N LEU A 1030 -6.06 10.96 14.88
CA LEU A 1030 -5.84 11.66 13.60
C LEU A 1030 -4.44 12.24 13.50
N CYS A 1031 -3.83 12.62 14.62
CA CYS A 1031 -2.43 12.98 14.77
C CYS A 1031 -1.79 12.04 15.79
N ALA A 1032 -0.51 11.69 15.61
CA ALA A 1032 0.24 10.88 16.58
C ALA A 1032 1.31 11.75 17.26
N PRO A 1033 1.36 11.81 18.60
CA PRO A 1033 2.38 12.59 19.29
C PRO A 1033 3.75 11.93 19.06
N VAL A 1034 4.76 12.75 18.79
CA VAL A 1034 6.17 12.33 18.69
C VAL A 1034 6.94 12.56 19.99
N LEU A 1035 6.42 13.43 20.86
CA LEU A 1035 7.03 13.80 22.14
C LEU A 1035 5.95 14.39 23.06
N SER A 1036 6.06 14.15 24.38
CA SER A 1036 5.26 14.86 25.39
C SER A 1036 6.19 15.58 26.36
N LEU A 1037 5.95 16.86 26.57
CA LEU A 1037 6.68 17.77 27.44
C LEU A 1037 5.89 18.03 28.73
N PRO A 1038 6.55 18.36 29.85
CA PRO A 1038 5.87 18.81 31.06
C PRO A 1038 5.04 20.07 30.80
N SER A 1039 3.84 20.17 31.40
CA SER A 1039 3.02 21.40 31.29
C SER A 1039 3.67 22.65 31.89
N SER A 1040 4.71 22.49 32.72
CA SER A 1040 5.54 23.59 33.21
C SER A 1040 6.29 24.33 32.11
N ASP A 1041 6.43 23.75 30.91
CA ASP A 1041 7.19 24.34 29.81
C ASP A 1041 6.32 25.28 28.94
N ALA A 1042 5.02 25.38 29.20
CA ALA A 1042 4.12 26.28 28.48
C ALA A 1042 4.56 27.76 28.49
N PRO A 1043 5.08 28.33 29.60
CA PRO A 1043 5.62 29.70 29.60
C PRO A 1043 6.84 29.88 28.68
N LEU A 1044 7.65 28.83 28.46
CA LEU A 1044 8.79 28.88 27.55
C LEU A 1044 8.29 28.97 26.10
N LEU A 1045 7.29 28.18 25.75
CA LEU A 1045 6.65 28.21 24.43
C LEU A 1045 5.92 29.54 24.18
N ASP A 1046 5.24 30.08 25.20
CA ASP A 1046 4.58 31.40 25.14
C ASP A 1046 5.59 32.56 24.93
N ALA A 1047 6.85 32.39 25.32
CA ALA A 1047 7.90 33.38 25.09
C ALA A 1047 8.43 33.40 23.64
N GLY A 1048 8.07 32.41 22.81
CA GLY A 1048 8.37 32.39 21.38
C GLY A 1048 9.82 32.07 21.01
N ARG A 1049 10.62 31.49 21.92
CA ARG A 1049 12.04 31.19 21.70
C ARG A 1049 12.38 29.77 22.14
N VAL A 1050 13.28 29.10 21.41
CA VAL A 1050 13.85 27.82 21.81
C VAL A 1050 14.94 28.05 22.86
N THR A 1051 14.80 27.43 24.04
CA THR A 1051 15.86 27.38 25.06
C THR A 1051 16.73 26.13 24.87
N GLU A 1052 17.96 26.15 25.40
CA GLU A 1052 18.83 24.95 25.41
C GLU A 1052 18.14 23.76 26.06
N ASP A 1053 17.39 23.96 27.15
CA ASP A 1053 16.61 22.90 27.80
C ASP A 1053 15.53 22.32 26.89
N LEU A 1054 14.81 23.17 26.13
CA LEU A 1054 13.76 22.71 25.22
C LEU A 1054 14.36 21.94 24.03
N ALA A 1055 15.44 22.46 23.44
CA ALA A 1055 16.18 21.78 22.39
C ALA A 1055 16.72 20.43 22.87
N LYS A 1056 17.27 20.38 24.09
CA LYS A 1056 17.74 19.14 24.70
C LYS A 1056 16.61 18.13 24.88
N ARG A 1057 15.41 18.55 25.30
CA ARG A 1057 14.26 17.62 25.41
C ARG A 1057 13.84 17.03 24.06
N PHE A 1058 13.93 17.80 22.97
CA PHE A 1058 13.70 17.26 21.63
C PHE A 1058 14.81 16.25 21.27
N ASP A 1059 16.08 16.60 21.51
CA ASP A 1059 17.23 15.73 21.21
C ASP A 1059 17.20 14.42 22.01
N ASP A 1060 16.81 14.48 23.29
CA ASP A 1060 16.60 13.32 24.18
C ASP A 1060 15.53 12.36 23.64
N HIS A 1061 14.71 12.81 22.68
CA HIS A 1061 13.66 12.05 22.01
C HIS A 1061 13.95 11.78 20.52
N GLY A 1062 15.21 11.97 20.09
CA GLY A 1062 15.62 11.75 18.68
C GLY A 1062 14.96 12.72 17.71
N LEU A 1063 14.50 13.87 18.19
CA LEU A 1063 13.96 14.97 17.40
C LEU A 1063 14.96 16.12 17.40
N THR A 1064 15.08 16.80 16.27
CA THR A 1064 15.92 17.99 16.15
C THR A 1064 15.07 19.24 16.38
N LEU A 1065 15.58 20.17 17.19
CA LEU A 1065 15.00 21.51 17.30
C LEU A 1065 16.13 22.52 17.37
N ASN A 1066 16.32 23.28 16.29
CA ASN A 1066 17.34 24.33 16.21
C ASN A 1066 17.02 25.47 17.18
N GLY A 1067 18.05 26.06 17.79
CA GLY A 1067 17.92 27.24 18.65
C GLY A 1067 17.29 28.45 17.94
N ASP A 1068 17.43 28.54 16.62
CA ASP A 1068 16.86 29.61 15.79
C ASP A 1068 15.42 29.31 15.28
N ALA A 1069 14.83 28.16 15.66
CA ALA A 1069 13.47 27.82 15.24
C ALA A 1069 12.44 28.80 15.80
N ALA A 1070 11.45 29.17 14.97
CA ALA A 1070 10.44 30.15 15.31
C ALA A 1070 9.24 29.49 16.00
N ILE A 1071 8.90 29.91 17.22
CA ILE A 1071 7.71 29.45 17.92
C ILE A 1071 6.60 30.50 17.79
N VAL A 1072 5.50 30.13 17.15
CA VAL A 1072 4.32 30.96 16.93
C VAL A 1072 3.17 30.44 17.78
N ARG A 1073 2.75 31.21 18.78
CA ARG A 1073 1.55 30.90 19.56
C ARG A 1073 0.30 31.17 18.73
N THR A 1074 -0.46 30.12 18.44
CA THR A 1074 -1.66 30.19 17.59
C THR A 1074 -2.95 30.32 18.40
N ALA A 1075 -2.99 29.78 19.62
CA ALA A 1075 -4.07 29.92 20.58
C ALA A 1075 -3.55 29.65 22.01
N PRO A 1076 -4.31 29.94 23.08
CA PRO A 1076 -3.93 29.51 24.42
C PRO A 1076 -3.71 28.00 24.48
N GLY A 1077 -2.47 27.58 24.77
CA GLY A 1077 -2.11 26.16 24.79
C GLY A 1077 -1.84 25.54 23.42
N CYS A 1078 -1.71 26.33 22.34
CA CYS A 1078 -1.34 25.83 21.02
C CYS A 1078 -0.21 26.67 20.41
N TRP A 1079 0.79 25.99 19.87
CA TRP A 1079 1.96 26.60 19.25
C TRP A 1079 2.33 25.87 17.96
N LEU A 1080 2.75 26.59 16.94
CA LEU A 1080 3.44 26.05 15.77
C LEU A 1080 4.93 26.38 15.92
N VAL A 1081 5.79 25.39 15.67
CA VAL A 1081 7.24 25.56 15.71
C VAL A 1081 7.79 25.33 14.31
N PHE A 1082 8.46 26.33 13.75
CA PHE A 1082 9.02 26.28 12.40
C PHE A 1082 10.55 26.18 12.44
N ASP A 1083 11.10 25.07 11.96
CA ASP A 1083 12.55 24.80 11.94
C ASP A 1083 13.05 24.63 10.50
N ALA A 1084 13.50 25.74 9.92
CA ALA A 1084 13.86 25.82 8.50
C ALA A 1084 15.19 25.14 8.15
N ASP A 1085 16.10 24.95 9.12
CA ASP A 1085 17.44 24.42 8.87
C ASP A 1085 17.46 22.89 8.79
N GLU A 1086 16.62 22.23 9.59
CA GLU A 1086 16.46 20.77 9.55
C GLU A 1086 15.23 20.32 8.73
N GLY A 1087 14.36 21.28 8.35
CA GLY A 1087 13.20 21.07 7.50
C GLY A 1087 12.04 20.34 8.20
N LEU A 1088 11.87 20.55 9.50
CA LEU A 1088 10.95 19.80 10.35
C LEU A 1088 10.11 20.73 11.24
N ASP A 1089 8.85 20.96 10.87
CA ASP A 1089 7.93 21.78 11.64
C ASP A 1089 7.08 20.95 12.62
N TYR A 1090 6.69 21.55 13.74
CA TYR A 1090 5.94 20.90 14.81
C TYR A 1090 4.62 21.62 15.14
N ASP A 1091 3.58 20.83 15.41
CA ASP A 1091 2.31 21.24 15.99
C ASP A 1091 2.35 20.87 17.48
N VAL A 1092 2.29 21.85 18.38
CA VAL A 1092 2.45 21.65 19.83
C VAL A 1092 1.17 22.05 20.54
N ARG A 1093 0.63 21.16 21.37
CA ARG A 1093 -0.68 21.35 22.02
C ARG A 1093 -0.64 20.96 23.49
N LEU A 1094 -1.10 21.84 24.36
CA LEU A 1094 -1.36 21.54 25.75
C LEU A 1094 -2.59 20.63 25.86
N SER A 1095 -2.38 19.47 26.46
CA SER A 1095 -3.37 18.42 26.71
C SER A 1095 -4.01 17.88 25.43
N GLY A 1096 -3.27 17.81 24.33
CA GLY A 1096 -3.72 17.26 23.04
C GLY A 1096 -4.23 15.82 23.18
N GLU A 1097 -3.56 15.02 24.01
CA GLU A 1097 -3.92 13.63 24.34
C GLU A 1097 -4.74 13.50 25.65
N GLY A 1098 -5.26 14.61 26.19
CA GLY A 1098 -6.15 14.61 27.35
C GLY A 1098 -5.49 14.39 28.73
N ALA A 1099 -4.16 14.52 28.84
CA ALA A 1099 -3.42 14.24 30.08
C ALA A 1099 -2.73 15.45 30.74
N ARG A 1100 -3.08 16.68 30.36
CA ARG A 1100 -2.49 17.91 30.95
C ARG A 1100 -0.96 18.00 30.83
N GLU A 1101 -0.40 17.38 29.81
CA GLU A 1101 0.99 17.52 29.34
C GLU A 1101 1.00 18.35 28.06
N ILE A 1102 2.16 18.76 27.55
CA ILE A 1102 2.27 19.42 26.25
C ILE A 1102 2.66 18.37 25.23
N ASP A 1103 1.76 18.04 24.31
CA ASP A 1103 1.96 17.03 23.29
C ASP A 1103 2.49 17.68 22.01
N VAL A 1104 3.58 17.14 21.48
CA VAL A 1104 4.27 17.60 20.27
C VAL A 1104 3.94 16.61 19.14
N TYR A 1105 3.44 17.15 18.04
CA TYR A 1105 3.09 16.45 16.81
C TYR A 1105 3.94 17.02 15.67
N ARG A 1106 4.09 16.27 14.58
CA ARG A 1106 4.58 16.85 13.32
C ARG A 1106 3.56 17.84 12.77
N CYS A 1107 3.99 18.96 12.20
CA CYS A 1107 3.09 19.91 11.57
C CYS A 1107 2.45 19.32 10.31
N PHE A 1108 1.27 19.83 9.94
CA PHE A 1108 0.63 19.54 8.66
C PHE A 1108 1.51 20.02 7.51
N THR A 1109 1.59 19.21 6.45
CA THR A 1109 2.29 19.56 5.21
C THR A 1109 1.33 19.38 4.03
N PRO A 1110 0.33 20.28 3.89
CA PRO A 1110 -0.69 20.14 2.86
C PRO A 1110 -0.16 20.45 1.46
N MET A 1111 -0.69 19.74 0.47
CA MET A 1111 -0.70 20.18 -0.92
C MET A 1111 -2.09 20.69 -1.25
N VAL A 1112 -2.16 21.77 -2.04
CA VAL A 1112 -3.42 22.37 -2.49
C VAL A 1112 -3.59 22.06 -3.97
N GLU A 1113 -4.68 21.38 -4.32
CA GLU A 1113 -5.16 21.24 -5.68
C GLU A 1113 -6.34 22.20 -5.88
N VAL A 1114 -6.22 23.12 -6.83
CA VAL A 1114 -7.29 24.07 -7.17
C VAL A 1114 -8.28 23.37 -8.10
N ARG A 1115 -9.52 23.19 -7.64
CA ARG A 1115 -10.59 22.55 -8.43
C ARG A 1115 -11.45 23.57 -9.14
N ALA A 1116 -11.80 24.66 -8.45
CA ALA A 1116 -12.50 25.80 -9.01
C ALA A 1116 -12.02 27.06 -8.26
N PRO A 1117 -11.28 27.97 -8.92
CA PRO A 1117 -10.76 29.16 -8.26
C PRO A 1117 -11.85 29.96 -7.52
N GLY A 1118 -11.57 30.35 -6.28
CA GLY A 1118 -12.49 31.07 -5.40
C GLY A 1118 -13.67 30.27 -4.86
N ALA A 1119 -13.81 28.97 -5.20
CA ALA A 1119 -14.97 28.16 -4.83
C ALA A 1119 -14.61 26.78 -4.26
N GLU A 1120 -13.70 26.03 -4.87
CA GLU A 1120 -13.43 24.64 -4.51
C GLU A 1120 -11.95 24.27 -4.61
N TRP A 1121 -11.45 23.60 -3.58
CA TRP A 1121 -10.07 23.09 -3.51
C TRP A 1121 -10.05 21.70 -2.88
N LEU A 1122 -9.02 20.92 -3.21
CA LEU A 1122 -8.67 19.70 -2.49
C LEU A 1122 -7.35 19.92 -1.74
N LEU A 1123 -7.40 19.78 -0.42
CA LEU A 1123 -6.22 19.75 0.43
C LEU A 1123 -5.77 18.30 0.65
N GLN A 1124 -4.48 18.02 0.52
CA GLN A 1124 -3.91 16.70 0.79
C GLN A 1124 -2.71 16.84 1.72
N ASP A 1125 -2.87 16.46 2.99
CA ASP A 1125 -1.80 16.46 3.97
C ASP A 1125 -0.91 15.23 3.84
N LYS A 1126 0.40 15.47 3.79
CA LYS A 1126 1.44 14.43 3.69
C LYS A 1126 1.82 13.82 5.04
N THR A 1127 1.66 14.58 6.13
CA THR A 1127 2.15 14.17 7.45
C THR A 1127 1.20 13.18 8.11
N HIS A 1128 -0.06 13.59 8.29
CA HIS A 1128 -1.11 12.84 8.98
C HIS A 1128 -2.04 12.13 8.01
N THR A 1129 -1.75 12.19 6.71
CA THR A 1129 -2.50 11.53 5.64
C THR A 1129 -4.00 11.86 5.65
N LEU A 1130 -4.35 13.11 5.95
CA LEU A 1130 -5.71 13.63 5.85
C LEU A 1130 -5.94 14.33 4.51
N SER A 1131 -7.17 14.31 3.99
CA SER A 1131 -7.56 15.13 2.84
C SER A 1131 -8.79 15.92 3.17
N PHE A 1132 -8.86 17.17 2.70
CA PHE A 1132 -10.05 17.98 2.87
C PHE A 1132 -10.57 18.45 1.52
N ALA A 1133 -11.84 18.17 1.23
CA ALA A 1133 -12.57 18.98 0.27
C ALA A 1133 -12.86 20.32 0.94
N VAL A 1134 -12.38 21.40 0.33
CA VAL A 1134 -12.56 22.77 0.81
C VAL A 1134 -13.51 23.48 -0.14
N THR A 1135 -14.59 24.04 0.39
CA THR A 1135 -15.61 24.76 -0.39
C THR A 1135 -15.87 26.14 0.21
N ALA A 1136 -15.93 27.16 -0.64
CA ALA A 1136 -16.35 28.50 -0.23
C ALA A 1136 -17.88 28.53 -0.07
N ARG A 1137 -18.35 28.98 1.09
CA ARG A 1137 -19.78 29.08 1.37
C ARG A 1137 -20.06 30.15 2.42
N ASP A 1138 -21.05 31.00 2.15
CA ASP A 1138 -21.56 32.01 3.10
C ASP A 1138 -20.46 32.95 3.67
N GLY A 1139 -19.42 33.27 2.88
CA GLY A 1139 -18.31 34.13 3.30
C GLY A 1139 -17.23 33.45 4.15
N GLY A 1140 -17.23 32.12 4.23
CA GLY A 1140 -16.18 31.33 4.86
C GLY A 1140 -15.80 30.10 4.04
N LEU A 1141 -14.82 29.36 4.53
CA LEU A 1141 -14.34 28.11 3.94
C LEU A 1141 -14.76 26.93 4.79
N ARG A 1142 -15.41 25.95 4.17
CA ARG A 1142 -15.81 24.70 4.79
C ARG A 1142 -14.84 23.60 4.39
N PHE A 1143 -14.20 23.00 5.39
CA PHE A 1143 -13.28 21.88 5.26
C PHE A 1143 -14.02 20.60 5.64
N ARG A 1144 -14.11 19.64 4.71
CA ARG A 1144 -14.66 18.32 4.97
C ARG A 1144 -13.62 17.25 4.68
N ASN A 1145 -13.30 16.45 5.69
CA ASN A 1145 -12.35 15.34 5.52
C ASN A 1145 -12.87 14.35 4.48
N LEU A 1146 -11.99 13.87 3.60
CA LEU A 1146 -12.27 12.82 2.64
C LEU A 1146 -11.59 11.52 3.10
N THR A 1147 -12.35 10.43 3.12
CA THR A 1147 -11.89 9.10 3.50
C THR A 1147 -11.98 8.15 2.33
N SER A 1148 -11.17 7.10 2.36
CA SER A 1148 -11.24 6.01 1.37
C SER A 1148 -12.25 4.95 1.76
N CYS A 1149 -12.69 4.98 3.03
CA CYS A 1149 -13.73 4.10 3.57
C CYS A 1149 -15.06 4.82 3.78
N LEU A 1150 -16.14 4.16 3.35
CA LEU A 1150 -17.53 4.47 3.67
C LEU A 1150 -18.04 3.44 4.69
N PRO A 1151 -18.23 3.81 5.97
CA PRO A 1151 -18.85 2.89 6.93
C PRO A 1151 -20.31 2.62 6.54
N LEU A 1152 -20.69 1.35 6.52
CA LEU A 1152 -22.08 0.96 6.27
C LEU A 1152 -22.88 1.00 7.58
N LYS A 1153 -24.17 1.29 7.47
CA LYS A 1153 -25.05 1.48 8.61
C LYS A 1153 -25.17 0.17 9.42
N LYS A 1154 -24.79 0.22 10.71
CA LYS A 1154 -25.03 -0.89 11.66
C LYS A 1154 -26.45 -0.79 12.22
N GLU A 1155 -27.22 -1.88 12.16
CA GLU A 1155 -28.48 -1.99 12.89
C GLU A 1155 -28.22 -2.38 14.35
N SER A 1156 -28.89 -1.70 15.28
CA SER A 1156 -28.57 -1.73 16.72
C SER A 1156 -28.86 -3.06 17.43
N SER A 1157 -29.46 -4.04 16.77
CA SER A 1157 -29.79 -5.35 17.39
C SER A 1157 -29.72 -6.58 16.48
N ALA A 1158 -29.33 -6.43 15.19
CA ALA A 1158 -29.34 -7.54 14.24
C ALA A 1158 -28.02 -7.68 13.49
N THR A 1159 -27.54 -8.90 13.32
CA THR A 1159 -26.38 -9.21 12.46
C THR A 1159 -26.75 -8.94 11.01
N VAL A 1160 -26.02 -8.06 10.33
CA VAL A 1160 -26.20 -7.73 8.91
C VAL A 1160 -25.24 -8.55 8.07
N THR A 1161 -25.75 -9.23 7.05
CA THR A 1161 -24.94 -9.89 6.02
C THR A 1161 -25.00 -9.10 4.72
N TYR A 1162 -23.88 -8.48 4.35
CA TYR A 1162 -23.72 -7.81 3.06
C TYR A 1162 -23.49 -8.82 1.94
N LEU A 1163 -24.20 -8.66 0.82
CA LEU A 1163 -24.25 -9.63 -0.28
C LEU A 1163 -23.57 -9.14 -1.55
N ASP A 1164 -23.88 -7.92 -1.99
CA ASP A 1164 -23.42 -7.43 -3.29
C ASP A 1164 -23.45 -5.90 -3.39
N ILE A 1165 -22.71 -5.35 -4.35
CA ILE A 1165 -22.59 -3.91 -4.63
C ILE A 1165 -22.70 -3.64 -6.13
N ALA A 1166 -23.40 -2.58 -6.50
CA ALA A 1166 -23.34 -2.02 -7.84
C ALA A 1166 -23.31 -0.50 -7.81
N VAL A 1167 -22.84 0.09 -8.89
CA VAL A 1167 -22.80 1.54 -9.10
C VAL A 1167 -23.43 1.87 -10.44
N GLU A 1168 -24.21 2.95 -10.49
CA GLU A 1168 -24.72 3.46 -11.77
C GLU A 1168 -23.86 4.60 -12.31
N ALA A 1169 -24.16 5.06 -13.52
CA ALA A 1169 -23.32 5.97 -14.28
C ALA A 1169 -23.02 7.33 -13.60
N LYS A 1170 -23.88 7.83 -12.70
CA LYS A 1170 -23.65 9.06 -11.91
C LYS A 1170 -22.97 8.81 -10.56
N GLY A 1171 -22.55 7.57 -10.28
CA GLY A 1171 -21.80 7.19 -9.09
C GLY A 1171 -22.66 6.84 -7.87
N PHE A 1172 -23.99 6.75 -7.98
CA PHE A 1172 -24.81 6.27 -6.86
C PHE A 1172 -24.54 4.79 -6.59
N ILE A 1173 -24.35 4.46 -5.32
CA ILE A 1173 -23.89 3.14 -4.88
C ILE A 1173 -25.06 2.38 -4.26
N TYR A 1174 -25.32 1.17 -4.77
CA TYR A 1174 -26.35 0.26 -4.32
C TYR A 1174 -25.72 -0.87 -3.51
N VAL A 1175 -26.21 -1.11 -2.29
CA VAL A 1175 -25.74 -2.18 -1.42
C VAL A 1175 -26.88 -3.13 -1.11
N LEU A 1176 -26.71 -4.40 -1.48
CA LEU A 1176 -27.63 -5.48 -1.16
C LEU A 1176 -27.22 -6.15 0.15
N SER A 1177 -28.14 -6.31 1.08
CA SER A 1177 -27.90 -7.02 2.34
C SER A 1177 -29.15 -7.71 2.87
N TYR A 1178 -28.97 -8.58 3.85
CA TYR A 1178 -30.05 -9.02 4.73
C TYR A 1178 -29.65 -8.91 6.21
N VAL A 1179 -30.61 -8.96 7.15
CA VAL A 1179 -30.29 -9.22 8.57
C VAL A 1179 -30.71 -10.61 9.01
N ASN A 1180 -30.30 -11.01 10.21
CA ASN A 1180 -30.54 -12.35 10.76
C ASN A 1180 -29.89 -13.41 9.86
N ASP A 1181 -30.64 -14.43 9.45
CA ASP A 1181 -30.22 -15.52 8.56
C ASP A 1181 -30.72 -15.34 7.10
N GLY A 1182 -31.44 -14.24 6.83
CA GLY A 1182 -32.02 -13.98 5.52
C GLY A 1182 -33.18 -14.93 5.17
N ALA A 1183 -33.74 -15.68 6.13
CA ALA A 1183 -34.74 -16.69 5.84
C ALA A 1183 -36.09 -16.10 5.37
N ARG A 1184 -36.39 -14.84 5.69
CA ARG A 1184 -37.67 -14.19 5.35
C ARG A 1184 -37.46 -13.08 4.33
N PRO A 1185 -38.42 -12.82 3.41
CA PRO A 1185 -38.31 -11.71 2.47
C PRO A 1185 -38.06 -10.38 3.17
N THR A 1186 -38.74 -10.12 4.29
CA THR A 1186 -38.59 -8.94 5.15
C THR A 1186 -37.18 -8.76 5.72
N ASP A 1187 -36.30 -9.76 5.63
CA ASP A 1187 -34.91 -9.65 6.06
C ASP A 1187 -34.02 -8.95 5.04
N TYR A 1188 -34.47 -8.71 3.80
CA TYR A 1188 -33.63 -8.11 2.76
C TYR A 1188 -33.75 -6.58 2.71
N ARG A 1189 -32.66 -5.92 2.31
CA ARG A 1189 -32.49 -4.46 2.17
C ARG A 1189 -31.77 -4.14 0.86
N ILE A 1190 -32.12 -3.00 0.28
CA ILE A 1190 -31.24 -2.25 -0.63
C ILE A 1190 -31.05 -0.87 -0.04
N ASP A 1191 -29.79 -0.51 0.22
CA ASP A 1191 -29.39 0.84 0.60
C ASP A 1191 -28.78 1.55 -0.60
N ILE A 1192 -29.18 2.81 -0.81
CA ILE A 1192 -28.63 3.67 -1.86
C ILE A 1192 -27.86 4.82 -1.22
N TYR A 1193 -26.61 4.97 -1.61
CA TYR A 1193 -25.71 6.04 -1.19
C TYR A 1193 -25.42 6.96 -2.37
N LYS A 1194 -25.20 8.24 -2.08
CA LYS A 1194 -24.68 9.22 -3.04
C LYS A 1194 -23.21 8.90 -3.38
N PRO A 1195 -22.64 9.49 -4.46
CA PRO A 1195 -21.24 9.28 -4.83
C PRO A 1195 -20.21 9.63 -3.73
N ASP A 1196 -20.57 10.54 -2.82
CA ASP A 1196 -19.76 10.93 -1.65
C ASP A 1196 -19.96 10.00 -0.43
N GLY A 1197 -20.74 8.93 -0.59
CA GLY A 1197 -21.04 7.96 0.45
C GLY A 1197 -22.12 8.39 1.44
N THR A 1198 -22.72 9.58 1.30
CA THR A 1198 -23.83 9.97 2.17
C THR A 1198 -25.08 9.13 1.86
N PRO A 1199 -25.82 8.63 2.86
CA PRO A 1199 -27.04 7.86 2.61
C PRO A 1199 -28.10 8.70 1.88
N LEU A 1200 -28.66 8.16 0.78
CA LEU A 1200 -29.77 8.78 0.06
C LEU A 1200 -31.12 8.22 0.52
N SER A 1201 -31.25 6.89 0.51
CA SER A 1201 -32.50 6.18 0.76
C SER A 1201 -32.20 4.88 1.51
N ALA A 1202 -31.84 5.00 2.79
CA ALA A 1202 -31.59 3.85 3.65
C ALA A 1202 -32.93 3.24 4.13
N ASN A 1203 -33.05 1.92 4.12
CA ASN A 1203 -34.25 1.17 4.57
C ASN A 1203 -35.56 1.38 3.76
N ALA A 1204 -35.52 2.04 2.60
CA ALA A 1204 -36.71 2.29 1.79
C ALA A 1204 -37.32 1.06 1.11
N HIS A 1205 -36.55 -0.03 1.02
CA HIS A 1205 -36.87 -1.24 0.28
C HIS A 1205 -36.93 -2.51 1.15
N GLN A 1206 -37.15 -2.36 2.46
CA GLN A 1206 -37.25 -3.50 3.37
C GLN A 1206 -38.29 -4.51 2.87
N GLY A 1207 -37.85 -5.74 2.65
CA GLY A 1207 -38.73 -6.81 2.19
C GLY A 1207 -39.15 -6.75 0.73
N GLN A 1208 -38.64 -5.81 -0.06
CA GLN A 1208 -39.03 -5.66 -1.47
C GLN A 1208 -38.15 -6.49 -2.40
N VAL A 1209 -36.84 -6.53 -2.19
CA VAL A 1209 -35.89 -7.18 -3.13
C VAL A 1209 -35.09 -8.28 -2.43
N ASN A 1210 -35.62 -9.49 -2.45
CA ASN A 1210 -34.98 -10.71 -1.93
C ASN A 1210 -34.17 -11.42 -3.02
N ALA A 1211 -32.90 -11.02 -3.16
CA ALA A 1211 -31.99 -11.52 -4.18
C ALA A 1211 -30.61 -11.85 -3.61
N ALA A 1212 -29.82 -12.63 -4.34
CA ALA A 1212 -28.44 -12.94 -3.97
C ALA A 1212 -27.42 -11.95 -4.53
N ARG A 1213 -27.70 -11.39 -5.72
CA ARG A 1213 -26.81 -10.50 -6.48
C ARG A 1213 -27.62 -9.48 -7.28
N LEU A 1214 -27.02 -8.33 -7.60
CA LEU A 1214 -27.66 -7.30 -8.41
C LEU A 1214 -26.71 -6.60 -9.40
N GLN A 1215 -27.27 -6.03 -10.46
CA GLN A 1215 -26.61 -5.08 -11.38
C GLN A 1215 -27.56 -3.91 -11.65
N VAL A 1216 -27.01 -2.72 -11.91
CA VAL A 1216 -27.80 -1.52 -12.23
C VAL A 1216 -27.35 -0.97 -13.57
N ASP A 1217 -28.28 -0.68 -14.49
CA ASP A 1217 -27.96 -0.12 -15.80
C ASP A 1217 -27.88 1.43 -15.79
N ARG A 1218 -27.48 2.03 -16.92
CA ARG A 1218 -27.45 3.50 -17.06
C ARG A 1218 -28.81 4.18 -16.89
N TRP A 1219 -29.90 3.42 -17.04
CA TRP A 1219 -31.28 3.89 -16.90
C TRP A 1219 -31.83 3.70 -15.49
N ARG A 1220 -30.97 3.24 -14.56
CA ARG A 1220 -31.29 2.93 -13.16
C ARG A 1220 -32.27 1.78 -13.01
N THR A 1221 -32.35 0.90 -14.00
CA THR A 1221 -32.99 -0.41 -13.88
C THR A 1221 -32.14 -1.31 -12.99
N ILE A 1222 -32.72 -1.95 -11.99
CA ILE A 1222 -32.04 -2.98 -11.21
C ILE A 1222 -32.38 -4.35 -11.82
N PHE A 1223 -31.35 -5.14 -12.09
CA PHE A 1223 -31.44 -6.55 -12.42
C PHE A 1223 -31.00 -7.39 -11.21
N THR A 1224 -31.78 -8.40 -10.83
CA THR A 1224 -31.48 -9.24 -9.67
C THR A 1224 -31.43 -10.72 -10.00
N LEU A 1225 -30.50 -11.44 -9.38
CA LEU A 1225 -30.43 -12.89 -9.42
C LEU A 1225 -31.15 -13.47 -8.20
N ASN A 1226 -32.26 -14.15 -8.42
CA ASN A 1226 -33.22 -14.50 -7.36
C ASN A 1226 -33.02 -15.94 -6.86
N TYR A 1227 -33.43 -16.20 -5.61
CA TYR A 1227 -33.46 -17.55 -5.02
C TYR A 1227 -34.59 -18.44 -5.56
N GLU A 1228 -35.47 -17.88 -6.39
CA GLU A 1228 -36.54 -18.64 -7.04
C GLU A 1228 -35.96 -19.51 -8.16
N GLN A 1229 -36.27 -20.80 -8.12
CA GLN A 1229 -35.95 -21.74 -9.19
C GLN A 1229 -37.04 -21.77 -10.26
N MET A 1230 -36.63 -21.73 -11.52
CA MET A 1230 -37.41 -22.13 -12.67
C MET A 1230 -36.84 -23.41 -13.29
N LEU A 1231 -37.66 -24.11 -14.07
CA LEU A 1231 -37.21 -25.22 -14.92
C LEU A 1231 -36.91 -24.67 -16.31
N GLY A 1232 -35.63 -24.58 -16.64
CA GLY A 1232 -35.16 -24.17 -17.96
C GLY A 1232 -35.25 -25.29 -18.98
N ARG A 1233 -34.49 -25.13 -20.06
CA ARG A 1233 -34.39 -26.11 -21.15
C ARG A 1233 -34.00 -27.49 -20.60
N ASP A 1234 -34.64 -28.53 -21.13
CA ASP A 1234 -34.42 -29.94 -20.77
C ASP A 1234 -34.71 -30.25 -19.27
N GLY A 1235 -35.50 -29.41 -18.60
CA GLY A 1235 -35.90 -29.60 -17.21
C GLY A 1235 -34.80 -29.25 -16.20
N ARG A 1236 -33.75 -28.53 -16.62
CA ARG A 1236 -32.67 -28.11 -15.73
C ARG A 1236 -33.13 -27.04 -14.77
N ALA A 1237 -32.71 -27.13 -13.51
CA ALA A 1237 -32.95 -26.09 -12.54
C ALA A 1237 -32.10 -24.86 -12.83
N GLU A 1238 -32.74 -23.69 -12.91
CA GLU A 1238 -32.08 -22.41 -13.15
C GLU A 1238 -32.70 -21.35 -12.22
N PRO A 1239 -31.93 -20.34 -11.76
CA PRO A 1239 -32.50 -19.22 -11.02
C PRO A 1239 -33.28 -18.28 -11.94
N THR A 1240 -34.32 -17.63 -11.41
CA THR A 1240 -34.95 -16.51 -12.12
C THR A 1240 -34.12 -15.23 -12.00
N VAL A 1241 -34.25 -14.37 -13.01
CA VAL A 1241 -33.68 -13.01 -13.02
C VAL A 1241 -34.84 -12.02 -13.05
N SER A 1242 -34.85 -11.01 -12.18
CA SER A 1242 -35.90 -9.98 -12.18
C SER A 1242 -35.40 -8.62 -12.64
N GLN A 1243 -36.32 -7.79 -13.14
CA GLN A 1243 -36.12 -6.39 -13.45
C GLN A 1243 -36.99 -5.49 -12.56
N TRP A 1244 -36.38 -4.43 -12.03
CA TRP A 1244 -37.00 -3.43 -11.18
C TRP A 1244 -36.76 -2.03 -11.73
N ASN A 1245 -37.81 -1.22 -11.83
CA ASN A 1245 -37.74 0.13 -12.39
C ASN A 1245 -38.20 1.17 -11.36
N THR A 1246 -37.71 2.41 -11.50
CA THR A 1246 -38.21 3.57 -10.75
C THR A 1246 -39.43 4.15 -11.43
N LEU A 1247 -40.54 4.36 -10.71
CA LEU A 1247 -41.72 5.04 -11.25
C LEU A 1247 -41.63 6.57 -11.05
N PRO A 1248 -41.90 7.40 -12.08
CA PRO A 1248 -42.05 8.85 -11.90
C PRO A 1248 -43.27 9.15 -11.03
N ARG A 1249 -43.12 10.08 -10.08
CA ARG A 1249 -44.21 10.51 -9.19
C ARG A 1249 -45.11 11.55 -9.87
N SER A 1250 -45.76 11.22 -11.00
CA SER A 1250 -46.95 11.93 -11.52
C SER A 1250 -47.65 11.23 -12.69
N GLU A 1251 -48.19 10.03 -12.46
CA GLU A 1251 -49.47 9.61 -13.05
C GLU A 1251 -50.33 8.99 -11.94
N ALA A 1252 -50.58 9.79 -10.91
CA ALA A 1252 -51.73 9.56 -10.04
C ALA A 1252 -52.91 10.33 -10.66
N HIS A 1253 -53.65 9.69 -11.56
CA HIS A 1253 -54.99 10.17 -11.88
C HIS A 1253 -55.87 9.96 -10.63
N PRO A 1254 -56.51 11.02 -10.09
CA PRO A 1254 -57.52 10.83 -9.06
C PRO A 1254 -58.72 10.11 -9.69
N ALA A 1255 -59.16 9.04 -9.04
CA ALA A 1255 -60.53 8.54 -9.20
C ALA A 1255 -61.46 9.34 -8.27
#